data_AF-A0A836V3C0-F1
#
_entry.id   AF-A0A836V3C0-F1
#
_cell.length_a   1.000
_cell.length_b   1.000
_cell.length_c   1.000
_cell.angle_alpha   90.00
_cell.angle_beta   90.00
_cell.angle_gamma   90.00
#
_symmetry.space_group_name_H-M   'P 1'
#
loop_
_entity.id
_entity.type
_entity.pdbx_description
1 polymer ?
#
loop_
_entity_poly.entity_id
_entity_poly.type
_entity_poly.pdbx_seq_one_letter_code
_entity_poly.pdbx_strand_id
1 'polypeptide(L)'
;RLQTRTGLFFTDQPIKGKLAFVVPGEGAQYPEMLGDLAMTFPVVREWFDFWESIYQGERDYPSTSSVFPPPTGLSAAVREELDKRLHTLELGSESMFIASQAMLSLMQDMGLKPDAMLGHSSGENSVLVASGLVNLGDQSALREHILRLNKMYQEMDAAGEVVTGSLLTVGAVDRESVIDAVSQSGGKLHLALDNCHHQSVLFGPREDMDKAVERFRKEGGLCSYLPFDRAYHTSLFEPVSTAIEKFFEPVPFAPSKVPVYSCVNADLYPSKPRDIRRHAAIQWSSCVRFTETIRKMYDDGVRLFVEVGPAGNLTSFIDDILRSDEHVAVSVNNRNKSGLSQLQQTLGRVYVHGHDFDHDYLFNGREAEALDLDAAAPAAPRLGMRLANTMPFLSLDEQEVAQLRSLLGDPVAAQMPMAARAAGDEVYAEVQAPVPPEPINPDWPFIKRMLEHDQEHAVAEMDFDANWHRFIHEHVLYSADVSELDPDLKSLPVVPFTASLEMLAEVAGLIATQPCLTALENVRAYNWIALDEGTLTVRLEAKRTAADEHSERLHAELYDGDNILIEGDVIFSAAPLTDEPSLPELQTPYEPIWKDHELYTTGMFHGPMYHSVGGLIAWDEGGIDAEMVDTPVAEFFDGQTYPSFFINPVLMDAVGHLTAFWIAQSRGVDFSCFPSQIARIELLNPAMEHTAGCVMRGRMAFLDEGRFLQGDYDCIDQNGRAIFRITGWKDRFFSVPHSFYVARTDPLNGWYGEDWSAVNADLPEDAVLWHLPPFPAGFLEDAGAVWKRLLALTLLSREERTIWETLPTYPPQQRNEWLLRRIALKEVARYWLYQHAGVLLYPADIGVREDDLGHLYVAPEGLEHLGALPFLSVAYEDGRAMALASASGDAAGIDPVTMLQLAQAS
;
A
#
# COMPACT_ATOMS: atom_id res chain seq x y z
N ARG A 1 31.79 -5.90 -9.66
CA ARG A 1 30.62 -6.33 -8.85
C ARG A 1 29.42 -6.51 -9.78
N LEU A 2 28.93 -7.72 -9.95
CA LEU A 2 27.72 -8.07 -10.71
C LEU A 2 26.69 -8.58 -9.70
N GLN A 3 25.52 -7.97 -9.72
CA GLN A 3 24.35 -8.42 -8.97
C GLN A 3 23.19 -8.44 -9.96
N THR A 4 22.60 -9.60 -10.19
CA THR A 4 21.36 -9.70 -10.97
C THR A 4 20.16 -9.45 -10.08
N ARG A 5 19.02 -9.10 -10.69
CA ARG A 5 17.73 -9.00 -9.97
C ARG A 5 17.29 -10.35 -9.40
N THR A 6 17.64 -11.44 -10.10
CA THR A 6 17.36 -12.84 -9.76
C THR A 6 18.22 -13.43 -8.64
N GLY A 7 19.04 -12.62 -7.95
CA GLY A 7 19.83 -13.07 -6.80
C GLY A 7 21.16 -13.76 -7.12
N LEU A 8 21.72 -13.58 -8.33
CA LEU A 8 23.10 -13.96 -8.61
C LEU A 8 24.04 -12.86 -8.17
N PHE A 9 25.03 -13.23 -7.35
CA PHE A 9 26.08 -12.33 -6.88
C PHE A 9 27.42 -12.79 -7.44
N PHE A 10 28.20 -11.85 -7.95
CA PHE A 10 29.58 -12.07 -8.36
C PHE A 10 30.41 -10.84 -8.04
N THR A 11 31.60 -11.06 -7.49
CA THR A 11 32.59 -10.00 -7.37
C THR A 11 33.98 -10.54 -7.64
N ASP A 12 34.70 -9.83 -8.51
CA ASP A 12 36.13 -10.00 -8.76
C ASP A 12 36.98 -9.23 -7.73
N GLN A 13 36.34 -8.40 -6.91
CA GLN A 13 36.93 -7.62 -5.83
C GLN A 13 36.12 -7.83 -4.54
N PRO A 14 36.30 -8.95 -3.83
CA PRO A 14 35.66 -9.17 -2.55
C PRO A 14 36.16 -8.13 -1.54
N ILE A 15 35.23 -7.53 -0.79
CA ILE A 15 35.58 -6.59 0.26
C ILE A 15 36.31 -7.34 1.37
N LYS A 16 37.49 -6.87 1.74
CA LYS A 16 38.31 -7.52 2.78
C LYS A 16 38.05 -6.84 4.12
N GLY A 17 37.61 -7.59 5.11
CA GLY A 17 37.44 -7.09 6.46
C GLY A 17 36.72 -8.09 7.36
N LYS A 18 36.45 -7.65 8.58
CA LYS A 18 35.68 -8.42 9.55
C LYS A 18 34.19 -8.38 9.21
N LEU A 19 33.47 -9.46 9.53
CA LEU A 19 32.03 -9.54 9.47
C LEU A 19 31.43 -9.31 10.86
N ALA A 20 30.50 -8.37 10.98
CA ALA A 20 29.77 -8.12 12.20
C ALA A 20 28.30 -8.54 12.09
N PHE A 21 27.78 -9.16 13.15
CA PHE A 21 26.34 -9.30 13.34
C PHE A 21 25.81 -8.06 14.06
N VAL A 22 24.76 -7.46 13.51
CA VAL A 22 24.06 -6.32 14.10
C VAL A 22 22.63 -6.74 14.38
N VAL A 23 22.18 -6.64 15.63
CA VAL A 23 20.89 -7.21 16.06
C VAL A 23 19.91 -6.09 16.37
N PRO A 24 18.72 -6.05 15.74
CA PRO A 24 17.71 -5.02 15.97
C PRO A 24 17.03 -5.15 17.33
N GLY A 25 16.51 -4.02 17.81
CA GLY A 25 15.72 -3.92 19.03
C GLY A 25 14.24 -3.66 18.76
N GLU A 26 13.53 -3.26 19.81
CA GLU A 26 12.11 -2.91 19.81
C GLU A 26 11.81 -1.79 18.79
N GLY A 27 10.70 -1.93 18.08
CA GLY A 27 10.31 -1.15 16.91
C GLY A 27 10.55 -1.86 15.57
N ALA A 28 11.27 -2.99 15.57
CA ALA A 28 11.46 -3.83 14.37
C ALA A 28 10.47 -5.02 14.28
N GLN A 29 9.64 -5.25 15.30
CA GLN A 29 8.61 -6.28 15.27
C GLN A 29 7.46 -5.89 14.34
N TYR A 30 6.89 -6.88 13.65
CA TYR A 30 5.73 -6.73 12.78
C TYR A 30 4.95 -8.06 12.72
N PRO A 31 3.64 -8.05 12.42
CA PRO A 31 2.86 -9.27 12.24
C PRO A 31 3.45 -10.18 11.16
N GLU A 32 3.39 -11.48 11.37
CA GLU A 32 3.93 -12.56 10.53
C GLU A 32 5.46 -12.56 10.35
N MET A 33 6.20 -11.86 11.22
CA MET A 33 7.66 -11.88 11.16
C MET A 33 8.21 -13.32 11.32
N LEU A 34 9.16 -13.68 10.44
CA LEU A 34 9.82 -14.98 10.39
C LEU A 34 8.90 -16.20 10.19
N GLY A 35 7.62 -16.03 9.83
CA GLY A 35 6.68 -17.16 9.72
C GLY A 35 7.09 -18.21 8.68
N ASP A 36 7.57 -17.77 7.51
CA ASP A 36 8.08 -18.67 6.46
C ASP A 36 9.36 -19.41 6.88
N LEU A 37 10.25 -18.71 7.59
CA LEU A 37 11.47 -19.29 8.15
C LEU A 37 11.16 -20.26 9.30
N ALA A 38 10.17 -19.99 10.14
CA ALA A 38 9.72 -20.90 11.19
C ALA A 38 9.15 -22.20 10.60
N MET A 39 8.42 -22.11 9.48
CA MET A 39 7.92 -23.30 8.77
C MET A 39 9.02 -24.11 8.09
N THR A 40 10.15 -23.48 7.76
CA THR A 40 11.23 -24.12 6.99
C THR A 40 12.37 -24.64 7.86
N PHE A 41 12.72 -23.93 8.93
CA PHE A 41 13.86 -24.21 9.79
C PHE A 41 13.38 -24.53 11.22
N PRO A 42 13.49 -25.80 11.67
CA PRO A 42 13.04 -26.21 12.99
C PRO A 42 13.58 -25.35 14.13
N VAL A 43 14.85 -24.94 14.06
CA VAL A 43 15.48 -24.08 15.07
C VAL A 43 14.76 -22.73 15.23
N VAL A 44 14.21 -22.16 14.15
CA VAL A 44 13.45 -20.90 14.23
C VAL A 44 12.11 -21.16 14.93
N ARG A 45 11.42 -22.24 14.58
CA ARG A 45 10.16 -22.65 15.21
C ARG A 45 10.32 -22.96 16.70
N GLU A 46 11.40 -23.64 17.08
CA GLU A 46 11.69 -24.02 18.47
C GLU A 46 11.76 -22.80 19.40
N TRP A 47 12.23 -21.65 18.91
CA TRP A 47 12.26 -20.41 19.70
C TRP A 47 10.86 -19.83 19.93
N PHE A 48 9.96 -19.91 18.94
CA PHE A 48 8.56 -19.51 19.11
C PHE A 48 7.78 -20.50 19.97
N ASP A 49 8.03 -21.81 19.84
CA ASP A 49 7.49 -22.86 20.72
C ASP A 49 7.98 -22.64 22.16
N PHE A 50 9.26 -22.26 22.34
CA PHE A 50 9.81 -21.90 23.64
C PHE A 50 9.09 -20.69 24.23
N TRP A 51 8.87 -19.63 23.46
CA TRP A 51 8.16 -18.43 23.92
C TRP A 51 6.76 -18.76 24.43
N GLU A 52 6.01 -19.59 23.70
CA GLU A 52 4.69 -20.06 24.12
C GLU A 52 4.76 -20.87 25.43
N SER A 53 5.82 -21.66 25.62
CA SER A 53 6.03 -22.46 26.83
C SER A 53 6.38 -21.64 28.09
N ILE A 54 6.79 -20.37 27.95
CA ILE A 54 7.21 -19.53 29.10
C ILE A 54 6.07 -19.36 30.11
N TYR A 55 4.85 -19.18 29.61
CA TYR A 55 3.70 -18.81 30.44
C TYR A 55 2.76 -19.96 30.77
N GLN A 56 2.87 -21.13 30.12
CA GLN A 56 2.09 -22.35 30.46
C GLN A 56 0.57 -22.12 30.67
N GLY A 57 -0.04 -21.17 29.97
CA GLY A 57 -1.47 -20.82 30.12
C GLY A 57 -1.80 -19.84 31.25
N GLU A 58 -0.80 -19.19 31.87
CA GLU A 58 -1.00 -18.07 32.82
C GLU A 58 -1.49 -16.79 32.12
N ARG A 59 -1.30 -16.69 30.79
CA ARG A 59 -1.89 -15.64 29.96
C ARG A 59 -3.23 -16.10 29.40
N ASP A 60 -4.19 -15.17 29.31
CA ASP A 60 -5.49 -15.39 28.68
C ASP A 60 -5.41 -15.61 27.15
N TYR A 61 -4.21 -15.55 26.57
CA TYR A 61 -3.95 -15.67 25.14
C TYR A 61 -2.57 -16.30 24.85
N PRO A 62 -2.39 -16.96 23.70
CA PRO A 62 -1.08 -17.46 23.26
C PRO A 62 -0.11 -16.31 22.98
N SER A 63 1.13 -16.40 23.45
CA SER A 63 2.13 -15.34 23.27
C SER A 63 2.43 -15.11 21.79
N THR A 64 2.43 -16.20 21.02
CA THR A 64 2.67 -16.17 19.58
C THR A 64 1.52 -15.58 18.77
N SER A 65 0.31 -15.44 19.33
CA SER A 65 -0.87 -14.99 18.57
C SER A 65 -0.78 -13.55 18.06
N SER A 66 0.03 -12.69 18.70
CA SER A 66 0.29 -11.33 18.24
C SER A 66 1.32 -11.27 17.10
N VAL A 67 2.13 -12.32 16.93
CA VAL A 67 3.06 -12.46 15.79
C VAL A 67 2.44 -13.29 14.68
N PHE A 68 1.74 -14.37 14.99
CA PHE A 68 1.07 -15.26 14.04
C PHE A 68 -0.44 -15.27 14.30
N PRO A 69 -1.16 -14.17 14.02
CA PRO A 69 -2.62 -14.16 14.12
C PRO A 69 -3.24 -15.24 13.21
N PRO A 70 -4.20 -16.05 13.71
CA PRO A 70 -4.92 -17.01 12.88
C PRO A 70 -5.42 -16.38 11.56
N PRO A 71 -5.09 -16.98 10.39
CA PRO A 71 -5.35 -16.34 9.11
C PRO A 71 -6.86 -16.20 8.80
N THR A 72 -7.70 -17.03 9.44
CA THR A 72 -9.16 -17.07 9.28
C THR A 72 -9.85 -17.03 10.64
N GLY A 73 -11.05 -16.43 10.71
CA GLY A 73 -11.91 -16.49 11.90
C GLY A 73 -11.69 -15.38 12.95
N LEU A 74 -10.78 -14.43 12.70
CA LEU A 74 -10.64 -13.22 13.51
C LEU A 74 -11.35 -12.03 12.86
N SER A 75 -12.12 -11.26 13.65
CA SER A 75 -12.68 -9.99 13.22
C SER A 75 -11.58 -8.91 13.08
N ALA A 76 -11.87 -7.84 12.32
CA ALA A 76 -10.94 -6.72 12.15
C ALA A 76 -10.50 -6.10 13.49
N ALA A 77 -11.45 -5.92 14.41
CA ALA A 77 -11.16 -5.40 15.76
C ALA A 77 -10.20 -6.29 16.56
N VAL A 78 -10.32 -7.62 16.44
CA VAL A 78 -9.41 -8.55 17.14
C VAL A 78 -8.02 -8.53 16.51
N ARG A 79 -7.92 -8.39 15.18
CA ARG A 79 -6.64 -8.24 14.49
C ARG A 79 -5.93 -6.95 14.91
N GLU A 80 -6.65 -5.84 14.98
CA GLU A 80 -6.12 -4.55 15.43
C GLU A 80 -5.65 -4.62 16.90
N GLU A 81 -6.40 -5.31 17.77
CA GLU A 81 -6.00 -5.52 19.16
C GLU A 81 -4.72 -6.37 19.27
N LEU A 82 -4.57 -7.42 18.46
CA LEU A 82 -3.34 -8.23 18.43
C LEU A 82 -2.14 -7.44 17.91
N ASP A 83 -2.34 -6.58 16.92
CA ASP A 83 -1.29 -5.69 16.40
C ASP A 83 -0.87 -4.67 17.47
N LYS A 84 -1.82 -4.03 18.16
CA LYS A 84 -1.53 -3.15 19.31
C LYS A 84 -0.78 -3.88 20.41
N ARG A 85 -1.16 -5.12 20.71
CA ARG A 85 -0.51 -5.96 21.73
C ARG A 85 0.95 -6.26 21.40
N LEU A 86 1.28 -6.48 20.13
CA LEU A 86 2.66 -6.69 19.68
C LEU A 86 3.59 -5.51 20.03
N HIS A 87 3.03 -4.32 20.25
CA HIS A 87 3.76 -3.12 20.66
C HIS A 87 3.67 -2.80 22.16
N THR A 88 3.15 -3.72 22.97
CA THR A 88 3.19 -3.58 24.44
C THR A 88 4.60 -3.85 24.97
N LEU A 89 4.92 -3.31 26.16
CA LEU A 89 6.22 -3.50 26.81
C LEU A 89 6.64 -4.97 26.88
N GLU A 90 5.69 -5.82 27.28
CA GLU A 90 5.92 -7.24 27.52
C GLU A 90 6.12 -7.97 26.19
N LEU A 91 5.18 -7.89 25.25
CA LEU A 91 5.26 -8.64 23.99
C LEU A 91 6.24 -8.04 22.99
N GLY A 92 6.41 -6.72 22.95
CA GLY A 92 7.32 -6.05 22.03
C GLY A 92 8.77 -6.44 22.28
N SER A 93 9.21 -6.35 23.54
CA SER A 93 10.57 -6.72 23.93
C SER A 93 10.81 -8.24 23.86
N GLU A 94 9.83 -9.06 24.27
CA GLU A 94 9.91 -10.52 24.17
C GLU A 94 9.97 -11.01 22.73
N SER A 95 9.05 -10.56 21.88
CA SER A 95 8.96 -11.00 20.48
C SER A 95 10.26 -10.67 19.74
N MET A 96 10.84 -9.50 19.99
CA MET A 96 12.13 -9.11 19.41
C MET A 96 13.29 -9.95 19.94
N PHE A 97 13.32 -10.26 21.24
CA PHE A 97 14.34 -11.14 21.81
C PHE A 97 14.23 -12.55 21.20
N ILE A 98 13.04 -13.13 21.15
CA ILE A 98 12.77 -14.46 20.60
C ILE A 98 13.11 -14.52 19.11
N ALA A 99 12.64 -13.56 18.31
CA ALA A 99 12.94 -13.50 16.88
C ALA A 99 14.45 -13.34 16.61
N SER A 100 15.14 -12.51 17.41
CA SER A 100 16.59 -12.33 17.28
C SER A 100 17.36 -13.59 17.69
N GLN A 101 16.98 -14.25 18.77
CA GLN A 101 17.59 -15.53 19.17
C GLN A 101 17.38 -16.60 18.10
N ALA A 102 16.18 -16.68 17.53
CA ALA A 102 15.85 -17.59 16.44
C ALA A 102 16.80 -17.42 15.24
N MET A 103 16.99 -16.17 14.79
CA MET A 103 17.88 -15.89 13.68
C MET A 103 19.36 -16.08 14.04
N LEU A 104 19.78 -15.73 15.25
CA LEU A 104 21.16 -15.97 15.72
C LEU A 104 21.48 -17.47 15.79
N SER A 105 20.55 -18.29 16.30
CA SER A 105 20.67 -19.75 16.29
C SER A 105 20.70 -20.30 14.87
N LEU A 106 19.86 -19.79 13.96
CA LEU A 106 19.90 -20.19 12.57
C LEU A 106 21.25 -19.87 11.90
N MET A 107 21.81 -18.68 12.13
CA MET A 107 23.13 -18.33 11.60
C MET A 107 24.23 -19.23 12.17
N GLN A 108 24.15 -19.55 13.46
CA GLN A 108 25.09 -20.45 14.13
C GLN A 108 25.03 -21.86 13.55
N ASP A 109 23.83 -22.39 13.33
CA ASP A 109 23.60 -23.72 12.75
C ASP A 109 24.03 -23.79 11.29
N MET A 110 23.83 -22.71 10.53
CA MET A 110 24.39 -22.53 9.18
C MET A 110 25.91 -22.32 9.19
N GLY A 111 26.58 -22.32 10.35
CA GLY A 111 28.02 -22.15 10.46
C GLY A 111 28.54 -20.74 10.15
N LEU A 112 27.66 -19.76 9.93
CA LEU A 112 28.05 -18.37 9.68
C LEU A 112 28.45 -17.70 10.99
N LYS A 113 29.74 -17.38 11.13
CA LYS A 113 30.31 -16.85 12.38
C LYS A 113 30.67 -15.36 12.25
N PRO A 114 30.27 -14.52 13.22
CA PRO A 114 30.69 -13.14 13.28
C PRO A 114 32.09 -12.99 13.89
N ASP A 115 32.83 -12.00 13.42
CA ASP A 115 34.05 -11.48 14.05
C ASP A 115 33.75 -10.44 15.14
N ALA A 116 32.55 -9.84 15.10
CA ALA A 116 32.07 -8.87 16.07
C ALA A 116 30.54 -8.89 16.17
N MET A 117 29.99 -8.47 17.30
CA MET A 117 28.54 -8.31 17.47
C MET A 117 28.19 -6.92 18.02
N LEU A 118 27.04 -6.40 17.62
CA LEU A 118 26.45 -5.17 18.13
C LEU A 118 24.94 -5.36 18.27
N GLY A 119 24.38 -4.98 19.42
CA GLY A 119 22.94 -4.86 19.59
C GLY A 119 22.52 -3.40 19.50
N HIS A 120 21.40 -3.14 18.82
CA HIS A 120 20.75 -1.84 18.79
C HIS A 120 19.60 -1.84 19.80
N SER A 121 19.61 -0.88 20.74
CA SER A 121 18.60 -0.78 21.79
C SER A 121 18.39 -2.14 22.51
N SER A 122 17.16 -2.65 22.64
CA SER A 122 16.86 -3.92 23.31
C SER A 122 17.49 -5.16 22.64
N GLY A 123 17.93 -5.04 21.38
CA GLY A 123 18.73 -6.07 20.68
C GLY A 123 20.06 -6.37 21.38
N GLU A 124 20.54 -5.47 22.24
CA GLU A 124 21.71 -5.69 23.10
C GLU A 124 21.53 -6.88 24.03
N ASN A 125 20.32 -7.13 24.55
CA ASN A 125 20.05 -8.33 25.37
C ASN A 125 20.24 -9.62 24.57
N SER A 126 19.82 -9.62 23.30
CA SER A 126 20.00 -10.78 22.42
C SER A 126 21.48 -11.07 22.19
N VAL A 127 22.29 -10.03 21.99
CA VAL A 127 23.74 -10.16 21.81
C VAL A 127 24.43 -10.58 23.10
N LEU A 128 24.02 -10.06 24.27
CA LEU A 128 24.58 -10.47 25.57
C LEU A 128 24.43 -11.98 25.80
N VAL A 129 23.27 -12.55 25.47
CA VAL A 129 23.01 -13.99 25.57
C VAL A 129 23.79 -14.77 24.51
N ALA A 130 23.66 -14.40 23.23
CA ALA A 130 24.27 -15.16 22.13
C ALA A 130 25.80 -15.15 22.15
N SER A 131 26.40 -14.06 22.60
CA SER A 131 27.86 -13.92 22.73
C SER A 131 28.45 -14.64 23.94
N GLY A 132 27.59 -15.05 24.88
CA GLY A 132 27.96 -15.69 26.14
C GLY A 132 28.38 -14.73 27.26
N LEU A 133 28.21 -13.41 27.07
CA LEU A 133 28.40 -12.42 28.14
C LEU A 133 27.43 -12.68 29.30
N VAL A 134 26.22 -13.11 28.99
CA VAL A 134 25.20 -13.59 29.92
C VAL A 134 25.04 -15.10 29.74
N ASN A 135 25.43 -15.88 30.75
CA ASN A 135 25.38 -17.35 30.67
C ASN A 135 24.21 -17.91 31.47
N LEU A 136 23.03 -17.97 30.87
CA LEU A 136 21.81 -18.42 31.54
C LEU A 136 21.67 -19.95 31.62
N GLY A 137 22.67 -20.75 31.21
CA GLY A 137 22.59 -22.21 31.32
C GLY A 137 21.63 -22.81 30.29
N ASP A 138 20.48 -23.34 30.74
CA ASP A 138 19.49 -24.01 29.89
C ASP A 138 18.23 -23.15 29.65
N GLN A 139 17.31 -23.65 28.82
CA GLN A 139 16.05 -22.97 28.50
C GLN A 139 15.17 -22.72 29.75
N SER A 140 15.28 -23.52 30.80
CA SER A 140 14.49 -23.33 32.03
C SER A 140 14.96 -22.09 32.80
N ALA A 141 16.28 -21.91 32.89
CA ALA A 141 16.87 -20.74 33.50
C ALA A 141 16.68 -19.47 32.64
N LEU A 142 16.68 -19.58 31.30
CA LEU A 142 16.28 -18.49 30.41
C LEU A 142 14.80 -18.10 30.61
N ARG A 143 13.90 -19.08 30.72
CA ARG A 143 12.49 -18.86 31.03
C ARG A 143 12.31 -18.12 32.36
N GLU A 144 12.98 -18.58 33.43
CA GLU A 144 12.93 -17.92 34.74
C GLU A 144 13.46 -16.48 34.65
N HIS A 145 14.54 -16.26 33.88
CA HIS A 145 15.09 -14.93 33.66
C HIS A 145 14.06 -13.98 33.02
N ILE A 146 13.39 -14.40 31.95
CA ILE A 146 12.36 -13.61 31.25
C ILE A 146 11.20 -13.29 32.20
N LEU A 147 10.64 -14.30 32.89
CA LEU A 147 9.53 -14.11 33.82
C LEU A 147 9.85 -13.11 34.94
N ARG A 148 11.04 -13.22 35.55
CA ARG A 148 11.45 -12.30 36.61
C ARG A 148 11.71 -10.88 36.10
N LEU A 149 12.27 -10.74 34.89
CA LEU A 149 12.50 -9.44 34.27
C LEU A 149 11.17 -8.72 34.02
N ASN A 150 10.20 -9.41 33.43
CA ASN A 150 8.87 -8.86 33.19
C ASN A 150 8.14 -8.51 34.48
N LYS A 151 8.20 -9.38 35.49
CA LYS A 151 7.62 -9.10 36.81
C LYS A 151 8.22 -7.84 37.44
N MET A 152 9.55 -7.68 37.37
CA MET A 152 10.22 -6.48 37.88
C MET A 152 9.71 -5.23 37.14
N TYR A 153 9.62 -5.26 35.80
CA TYR A 153 9.08 -4.14 35.04
C TYR A 153 7.63 -3.82 35.41
N GLN A 154 6.76 -4.84 35.52
CA GLN A 154 5.36 -4.67 35.92
C GLN A 154 5.24 -4.04 37.32
N GLU A 155 6.06 -4.46 38.28
CA GLU A 155 6.10 -3.88 39.64
C GLU A 155 6.54 -2.41 39.63
N MET A 156 7.53 -2.05 38.81
CA MET A 156 7.99 -0.66 38.67
C MET A 156 6.97 0.23 37.96
N ASP A 157 6.32 -0.29 36.91
CA ASP A 157 5.27 0.41 36.16
C ASP A 157 4.07 0.69 37.07
N ALA A 158 3.62 -0.32 37.83
CA ALA A 158 2.55 -0.18 38.82
C ALA A 158 2.89 0.79 39.97
N ALA A 159 4.18 0.91 40.32
CA ALA A 159 4.67 1.87 41.30
C ALA A 159 4.83 3.31 40.75
N GLY A 160 4.62 3.51 39.45
CA GLY A 160 4.82 4.82 38.78
C GLY A 160 6.28 5.25 38.70
N GLU A 161 7.21 4.29 38.79
CA GLU A 161 8.66 4.55 38.73
C GLU A 161 9.19 4.61 37.29
N VAL A 162 8.35 4.25 36.30
CA VAL A 162 8.65 4.34 34.87
C VAL A 162 8.15 5.67 34.33
N VAL A 163 9.08 6.52 33.88
CA VAL A 163 8.73 7.81 33.28
C VAL A 163 8.16 7.60 31.88
N THR A 164 6.98 8.19 31.64
CA THR A 164 6.29 8.20 30.35
C THR A 164 6.29 9.59 29.68
N GLY A 165 6.08 9.62 28.36
CA GLY A 165 6.19 10.77 27.48
C GLY A 165 5.91 10.38 26.03
N SER A 166 6.47 11.11 25.07
CA SER A 166 6.33 10.79 23.64
C SER A 166 7.69 10.56 23.00
N LEU A 167 7.76 9.57 22.13
CA LEU A 167 8.91 9.31 21.27
C LEU A 167 8.60 9.77 19.84
N LEU A 168 9.52 10.52 19.25
CA LEU A 168 9.40 11.05 17.89
C LEU A 168 10.59 10.61 17.05
N THR A 169 10.33 9.90 15.96
CA THR A 169 11.29 9.72 14.88
C THR A 169 11.40 11.00 14.08
N VAL A 170 12.63 11.44 13.83
CA VAL A 170 12.95 12.60 13.00
C VAL A 170 13.85 12.12 11.88
N GLY A 171 13.33 12.17 10.66
CA GLY A 171 14.00 11.79 9.43
C GLY A 171 14.23 12.98 8.50
N ALA A 172 15.20 12.89 7.60
CA ALA A 172 15.49 13.90 6.56
C ALA A 172 15.81 15.31 7.11
N VAL A 173 16.36 15.37 8.33
CA VAL A 173 16.86 16.60 8.97
C VAL A 173 18.31 16.36 9.36
N ASP A 174 19.15 17.39 9.21
CA ASP A 174 20.54 17.31 9.65
C ASP A 174 20.63 17.06 11.17
N ARG A 175 21.54 16.16 11.55
CA ARG A 175 21.81 15.83 12.95
C ARG A 175 22.07 17.06 13.83
N GLU A 176 22.73 18.08 13.31
CA GLU A 176 23.02 19.32 14.05
C GLU A 176 21.73 20.07 14.41
N SER A 177 20.75 20.17 13.50
CA SER A 177 19.44 20.76 13.77
C SER A 177 18.72 20.05 14.91
N VAL A 178 18.82 18.72 14.99
CA VAL A 178 18.22 17.92 16.07
C VAL A 178 18.90 18.21 17.41
N ILE A 179 20.23 18.23 17.44
CA ILE A 179 21.02 18.55 18.64
C ILE A 179 20.71 19.98 19.13
N ASP A 180 20.55 20.92 18.20
CA ASP A 180 20.17 22.30 18.50
C ASP A 180 18.77 22.38 19.11
N ALA A 181 17.80 21.64 18.57
CA ALA A 181 16.44 21.59 19.13
C ALA A 181 16.43 21.00 20.55
N VAL A 182 17.20 19.93 20.80
CA VAL A 182 17.38 19.36 22.14
C VAL A 182 18.00 20.39 23.09
N SER A 183 19.06 21.09 22.66
CA SER A 183 19.75 22.10 23.47
C SER A 183 18.87 23.31 23.80
N GLN A 184 18.02 23.75 22.87
CA GLN A 184 17.10 24.88 23.05
C GLN A 184 15.86 24.53 23.87
N SER A 185 15.57 23.24 24.07
CA SER A 185 14.38 22.79 24.81
C SER A 185 14.42 23.09 26.32
N GLY A 186 15.56 23.54 26.85
CA GLY A 186 15.75 23.74 28.29
C GLY A 186 15.78 22.45 29.09
N GLY A 187 16.20 21.34 28.47
CA GLY A 187 16.31 20.02 29.11
C GLY A 187 15.02 19.21 29.12
N LYS A 188 14.03 19.57 28.29
CA LYS A 188 12.75 18.85 28.17
C LYS A 188 12.74 17.79 27.08
N LEU A 189 13.48 18.04 26.00
CA LEU A 189 13.70 17.06 24.93
C LEU A 189 15.03 16.36 25.17
N HIS A 190 15.06 15.07 24.87
CA HIS A 190 16.23 14.22 25.02
C HIS A 190 16.47 13.46 23.72
N LEU A 191 17.72 13.40 23.27
CA LEU A 191 18.11 12.52 22.17
C LEU A 191 18.22 11.08 22.69
N ALA A 192 17.24 10.25 22.36
CA ALA A 192 17.18 8.86 22.82
C ALA A 192 18.02 7.95 21.90
N LEU A 193 17.84 8.09 20.58
CA LEU A 193 18.58 7.30 19.59
C LEU A 193 19.20 8.19 18.51
N ASP A 194 20.49 7.99 18.27
CA ASP A 194 21.27 8.56 17.19
C ASP A 194 21.58 7.45 16.18
N ASN A 195 20.63 7.20 15.28
CA ASN A 195 20.65 6.04 14.38
C ASN A 195 21.49 6.28 13.13
N CYS A 196 21.35 7.40 12.45
CA CYS A 196 22.22 7.74 11.32
C CYS A 196 22.18 9.25 11.07
N HIS A 197 22.88 9.72 10.04
CA HIS A 197 22.97 11.16 9.73
C HIS A 197 21.60 11.79 9.52
N HIS A 198 20.68 11.05 8.89
CA HIS A 198 19.35 11.53 8.55
C HIS A 198 18.23 10.87 9.36
N GLN A 199 18.54 10.16 10.46
CA GLN A 199 17.51 9.62 11.35
C GLN A 199 17.95 9.70 12.81
N SER A 200 17.09 10.32 13.64
CA SER A 200 17.21 10.31 15.11
C SER A 200 15.86 10.07 15.79
N VAL A 201 15.88 9.73 17.07
CA VAL A 201 14.66 9.61 17.89
C VAL A 201 14.79 10.50 19.12
N LEU A 202 13.79 11.37 19.31
CA LEU A 202 13.66 12.25 20.45
C LEU A 202 12.65 11.70 21.46
N PHE A 203 12.89 11.94 22.74
CA PHE A 203 11.94 11.72 23.82
C PHE A 203 11.62 13.04 24.53
N GLY A 204 10.36 13.26 24.89
CA GLY A 204 9.96 14.38 25.74
C GLY A 204 8.45 14.62 25.81
N PRO A 205 8.02 15.71 26.45
CA PRO A 205 6.62 16.10 26.51
C PRO A 205 6.05 16.41 25.12
N ARG A 206 4.80 16.01 24.88
CA ARG A 206 4.12 16.19 23.58
C ARG A 206 4.13 17.65 23.10
N GLU A 207 3.87 18.61 23.98
CA GLU A 207 3.82 20.04 23.63
C GLU A 207 5.17 20.58 23.11
N ASP A 208 6.29 20.17 23.73
CA ASP A 208 7.62 20.59 23.29
C ASP A 208 8.05 19.81 22.03
N MET A 209 7.58 18.58 21.87
CA MET A 209 7.77 17.78 20.67
C MET A 209 7.05 18.37 19.46
N ASP A 210 5.81 18.83 19.60
CA ASP A 210 5.04 19.46 18.51
C ASP A 210 5.72 20.74 18.00
N LYS A 211 6.35 21.52 18.89
CA LYS A 211 7.19 22.68 18.49
C LYS A 211 8.41 22.25 17.68
N ALA A 212 9.06 21.14 18.06
CA ALA A 212 10.16 20.56 17.30
C ALA A 212 9.69 20.03 15.94
N VAL A 213 8.51 19.39 15.87
CA VAL A 213 7.89 18.94 14.61
C VAL A 213 7.64 20.11 13.68
N GLU A 214 7.10 21.22 14.18
CA GLU A 214 6.83 22.41 13.36
C GLU A 214 8.12 23.01 12.80
N ARG A 215 9.19 23.03 13.61
CA ARG A 215 10.53 23.44 13.16
C ARG A 215 11.06 22.50 12.08
N PHE A 216 11.09 21.19 12.33
CA PHE A 216 11.65 20.22 11.41
C PHE A 216 10.88 20.13 10.09
N ARG A 217 9.55 20.25 10.10
CA ARG A 217 8.75 20.30 8.86
C ARG A 217 9.08 21.51 7.99
N LYS A 218 9.41 22.67 8.59
CA LYS A 218 9.89 23.85 7.85
C LYS A 218 11.27 23.61 7.20
N GLU A 219 12.06 22.70 7.77
CA GLU A 219 13.36 22.25 7.24
C GLU A 219 13.21 21.08 6.24
N GLY A 220 11.98 20.61 5.94
CA GLY A 220 11.72 19.47 5.05
C GLY A 220 11.72 18.10 5.74
N GLY A 221 11.80 18.08 7.07
CA GLY A 221 11.88 16.88 7.90
C GLY A 221 10.61 16.03 7.93
N LEU A 222 10.81 14.72 7.98
CA LEU A 222 9.78 13.71 8.18
C LEU A 222 9.71 13.35 9.68
N CYS A 223 8.59 13.66 10.32
CA CYS A 223 8.41 13.41 11.75
C CYS A 223 7.25 12.43 11.98
N SER A 224 7.51 11.34 12.71
CA SER A 224 6.48 10.36 13.09
C SER A 224 6.60 9.95 14.54
N TYR A 225 5.47 9.90 15.26
CA TYR A 225 5.40 9.45 16.63
C TYR A 225 5.48 7.92 16.70
N LEU A 226 6.29 7.40 17.62
CA LEU A 226 6.35 5.95 17.88
C LEU A 226 5.18 5.51 18.78
N PRO A 227 4.72 4.26 18.65
CA PRO A 227 3.61 3.71 19.45
C PRO A 227 4.01 3.34 20.89
N PHE A 228 5.16 3.85 21.37
CA PHE A 228 5.67 3.63 22.72
C PHE A 228 5.86 4.97 23.42
N ASP A 229 5.67 4.98 24.74
CA ASP A 229 5.62 6.20 25.55
C ASP A 229 6.73 6.28 26.61
N ARG A 230 7.66 5.32 26.67
CA ARG A 230 8.64 5.22 27.75
C ARG A 230 9.90 6.04 27.46
N ALA A 231 10.52 6.56 28.52
CA ALA A 231 11.74 7.38 28.44
C ALA A 231 13.04 6.59 28.13
N TYR A 232 12.97 5.55 27.30
CA TYR A 232 14.12 4.71 26.95
C TYR A 232 15.31 5.52 26.47
N HIS A 233 16.51 5.08 26.84
CA HIS A 233 17.77 5.66 26.38
C HIS A 233 17.94 7.14 26.75
N THR A 234 17.26 7.56 27.82
CA THR A 234 17.43 8.88 28.43
C THR A 234 17.77 8.74 29.91
N SER A 235 18.37 9.77 30.49
CA SER A 235 18.66 9.82 31.92
C SER A 235 17.42 9.68 32.80
N LEU A 236 16.21 9.93 32.27
CA LEU A 236 14.95 9.77 33.00
C LEU A 236 14.64 8.29 33.30
N PHE A 237 15.32 7.35 32.62
CA PHE A 237 15.19 5.90 32.83
C PHE A 237 16.21 5.33 33.83
N GLU A 238 16.98 6.18 34.53
CA GLU A 238 17.99 5.77 35.53
C GLU A 238 17.40 4.93 36.69
N PRO A 239 16.20 5.20 37.22
CA PRO A 239 15.59 4.35 38.26
C PRO A 239 15.43 2.89 37.80
N VAL A 240 14.95 2.70 36.57
CA VAL A 240 14.78 1.39 35.94
C VAL A 240 16.12 0.71 35.69
N SER A 241 17.12 1.45 35.19
CA SER A 241 18.48 0.95 35.02
C SER A 241 19.10 0.46 36.34
N THR A 242 18.82 1.17 37.45
CA THR A 242 19.26 0.77 38.80
C THR A 242 18.57 -0.51 39.27
N ALA A 243 17.28 -0.69 38.96
CA ALA A 243 16.56 -1.93 39.25
C ALA A 243 17.09 -3.11 38.42
N ILE A 244 17.38 -2.88 37.13
CA ILE A 244 17.99 -3.87 36.24
C ILE A 244 19.37 -4.29 36.75
N GLU A 245 20.20 -3.36 37.23
CA GLU A 245 21.52 -3.70 37.81
C GLU A 245 21.38 -4.66 39.01
N LYS A 246 20.39 -4.43 39.89
CA LYS A 246 20.06 -5.31 41.01
C LYS A 246 19.53 -6.66 40.53
N PHE A 247 18.64 -6.67 39.54
CA PHE A 247 18.11 -7.89 38.93
C PHE A 247 19.22 -8.76 38.31
N PHE A 248 20.25 -8.12 37.77
CA PHE A 248 21.43 -8.78 37.21
C PHE A 248 22.45 -9.25 38.26
N GLU A 249 22.29 -8.95 39.55
CA GLU A 249 23.20 -9.42 40.60
C GLU A 249 23.43 -10.94 40.63
N PRO A 250 22.37 -11.79 40.59
CA PRO A 250 22.52 -13.24 40.55
C PRO A 250 22.89 -13.80 39.16
N VAL A 251 22.88 -12.97 38.11
CA VAL A 251 23.15 -13.43 36.74
C VAL A 251 24.67 -13.62 36.54
N PRO A 252 25.12 -14.79 36.04
CA PRO A 252 26.53 -15.05 35.82
C PRO A 252 27.01 -14.38 34.52
N PHE A 253 27.76 -13.29 34.68
CA PHE A 253 28.44 -12.63 33.57
C PHE A 253 29.83 -13.22 33.34
N ALA A 254 30.19 -13.46 32.09
CA ALA A 254 31.50 -13.99 31.67
C ALA A 254 32.08 -13.16 30.51
N PRO A 255 33.39 -13.23 30.24
CA PRO A 255 33.95 -12.65 29.02
C PRO A 255 33.35 -13.28 27.76
N SER A 256 33.11 -12.46 26.73
CA SER A 256 32.52 -12.91 25.47
C SER A 256 33.48 -13.78 24.66
N LYS A 257 32.93 -14.70 23.84
CA LYS A 257 33.69 -15.46 22.83
C LYS A 257 33.98 -14.65 21.58
N VAL A 258 33.19 -13.60 21.32
CA VAL A 258 33.28 -12.71 20.15
C VAL A 258 33.29 -11.26 20.64
N PRO A 259 34.14 -10.36 20.13
CA PRO A 259 34.09 -8.94 20.48
C PRO A 259 32.67 -8.36 20.37
N VAL A 260 32.16 -7.75 21.45
CA VAL A 260 30.83 -7.13 21.49
C VAL A 260 31.00 -5.63 21.65
N TYR A 261 30.38 -4.84 20.78
CA TYR A 261 30.33 -3.38 20.87
C TYR A 261 29.06 -2.93 21.60
N SER A 262 29.11 -1.77 22.23
CA SER A 262 27.96 -1.16 22.90
C SER A 262 27.73 0.26 22.43
N CYS A 263 26.47 0.59 22.19
CA CYS A 263 26.05 1.95 21.84
C CYS A 263 26.20 2.95 22.99
N VAL A 264 26.44 2.47 24.23
CA VAL A 264 26.62 3.33 25.41
C VAL A 264 27.95 4.09 25.33
N ASN A 265 29.05 3.37 25.12
CA ASN A 265 30.40 3.94 25.06
C ASN A 265 30.91 4.12 23.63
N ALA A 266 30.20 3.61 22.63
CA ALA A 266 30.65 3.52 21.24
C ALA A 266 31.99 2.78 21.11
N ASP A 267 32.18 1.74 21.93
CA ASP A 267 33.40 0.93 21.98
C ASP A 267 33.03 -0.51 22.40
N LEU A 268 34.04 -1.35 22.58
CA LEU A 268 33.87 -2.70 23.11
C LEU A 268 33.27 -2.70 24.51
N TYR A 269 32.51 -3.75 24.80
CA TYR A 269 32.05 -4.09 26.14
C TYR A 269 33.25 -4.25 27.10
N PRO A 270 33.09 -3.85 28.39
CA PRO A 270 34.09 -4.14 29.41
C PRO A 270 34.38 -5.64 29.53
N SER A 271 35.55 -6.00 30.06
CA SER A 271 35.96 -7.42 30.19
C SER A 271 35.70 -8.04 31.56
N LYS A 272 35.46 -7.22 32.59
CA LYS A 272 35.24 -7.70 33.96
C LYS A 272 33.74 -7.93 34.21
N PRO A 273 33.32 -9.07 34.80
CA PRO A 273 31.90 -9.38 35.03
C PRO A 273 31.08 -8.27 35.71
N ARG A 274 31.66 -7.62 36.74
CA ARG A 274 31.01 -6.49 37.42
C ARG A 274 30.79 -5.30 36.50
N ASP A 275 31.76 -4.99 35.66
CA ASP A 275 31.69 -3.85 34.76
C ASP A 275 30.74 -4.16 33.59
N ILE A 276 30.73 -5.40 33.07
CA ILE A 276 29.75 -5.86 32.07
C ILE A 276 28.33 -5.71 32.59
N ARG A 277 28.06 -6.17 33.83
CA ARG A 277 26.74 -6.05 34.46
C ARG A 277 26.27 -4.59 34.52
N ARG A 278 27.11 -3.72 35.06
CA ARG A 278 26.80 -2.29 35.19
C ARG A 278 26.56 -1.65 33.81
N HIS A 279 27.37 -2.05 32.82
CA HIS A 279 27.26 -1.56 31.45
C HIS A 279 25.97 -2.02 30.76
N ALA A 280 25.59 -3.29 30.94
CA ALA A 280 24.32 -3.83 30.44
C ALA A 280 23.10 -3.16 31.10
N ALA A 281 23.21 -2.76 32.37
CA ALA A 281 22.13 -2.08 33.08
C ALA A 281 21.97 -0.60 32.66
N ILE A 282 23.07 0.16 32.56
CA ILE A 282 23.04 1.59 32.23
C ILE A 282 22.61 1.86 30.78
N GLN A 283 22.68 0.84 29.92
CA GLN A 283 22.23 0.87 28.53
C GLN A 283 20.81 1.43 28.37
N TRP A 284 19.90 1.06 29.26
CA TRP A 284 18.50 1.48 29.21
C TRP A 284 18.28 2.97 29.50
N SER A 285 19.24 3.64 30.15
CA SER A 285 19.21 5.08 30.46
C SER A 285 20.26 5.89 29.70
N SER A 286 20.99 5.25 28.78
CA SER A 286 22.01 5.89 27.96
C SER A 286 21.52 6.06 26.53
N CYS A 287 21.84 7.20 25.92
CA CYS A 287 21.56 7.46 24.50
C CYS A 287 22.19 6.36 23.63
N VAL A 288 21.46 5.85 22.64
CA VAL A 288 21.97 4.87 21.68
C VAL A 288 22.82 5.60 20.62
N ARG A 289 24.14 5.61 20.79
CA ARG A 289 25.10 6.24 19.86
C ARG A 289 25.45 5.32 18.69
N PHE A 290 24.44 4.87 17.94
CA PHE A 290 24.64 3.89 16.87
C PHE A 290 25.54 4.43 15.74
N THR A 291 25.32 5.67 15.30
CA THR A 291 26.17 6.36 14.31
C THR A 291 27.66 6.27 14.65
N GLU A 292 28.01 6.61 15.89
CA GLU A 292 29.39 6.60 16.37
C GLU A 292 29.95 5.18 16.51
N THR A 293 29.11 4.24 16.94
CA THR A 293 29.51 2.84 17.17
C THR A 293 29.81 2.13 15.85
N ILE A 294 28.99 2.34 14.81
CA ILE A 294 29.25 1.81 13.46
C ILE A 294 30.54 2.40 12.88
N ARG A 295 30.78 3.71 13.08
CA ARG A 295 32.06 4.33 12.70
C ARG A 295 33.25 3.69 13.41
N LYS A 296 33.16 3.47 14.72
CA LYS A 296 34.21 2.75 15.47
C LYS A 296 34.44 1.34 14.95
N MET A 297 33.38 0.58 14.68
CA MET A 297 33.48 -0.78 14.13
C MET A 297 34.15 -0.77 12.75
N TYR A 298 33.82 0.22 11.91
CA TYR A 298 34.49 0.43 10.63
C TYR A 298 35.99 0.70 10.81
N ASP A 299 36.37 1.59 11.73
CA ASP A 299 37.77 1.89 12.04
C ASP A 299 38.53 0.66 12.57
N ASP A 300 37.85 -0.23 13.30
CA ASP A 300 38.39 -1.49 13.81
C ASP A 300 38.46 -2.63 12.76
N GLY A 301 38.12 -2.31 11.50
CA GLY A 301 38.25 -3.18 10.34
C GLY A 301 37.01 -3.99 9.97
N VAL A 302 35.84 -3.69 10.54
CA VAL A 302 34.56 -4.28 10.07
C VAL A 302 34.20 -3.69 8.71
N ARG A 303 33.84 -4.56 7.76
CA ARG A 303 33.46 -4.16 6.39
C ARG A 303 32.16 -4.81 5.93
N LEU A 304 31.80 -5.95 6.49
CA LEU A 304 30.50 -6.59 6.28
C LEU A 304 29.67 -6.47 7.54
N PHE A 305 28.45 -5.97 7.40
CA PHE A 305 27.47 -5.87 8.47
C PHE A 305 26.26 -6.73 8.07
N VAL A 306 26.00 -7.77 8.85
CA VAL A 306 24.82 -8.63 8.67
C VAL A 306 23.83 -8.30 9.77
N GLU A 307 22.71 -7.70 9.41
CA GLU A 307 21.60 -7.50 10.33
C GLU A 307 20.91 -8.85 10.59
N VAL A 308 20.98 -9.34 11.84
CA VAL A 308 20.48 -10.64 12.26
C VAL A 308 19.26 -10.44 13.17
N GLY A 309 18.08 -10.40 12.55
CA GLY A 309 16.79 -10.19 13.20
C GLY A 309 15.72 -9.76 12.18
N PRO A 310 14.50 -9.42 12.62
CA PRO A 310 13.40 -9.05 11.73
C PRO A 310 13.56 -7.64 11.12
N ALA A 311 12.79 -7.38 10.05
CA ALA A 311 12.53 -6.10 9.38
C ALA A 311 13.62 -5.50 8.48
N GLY A 312 14.90 -5.52 8.87
CA GLY A 312 15.99 -5.04 8.01
C GLY A 312 16.25 -3.52 8.05
N ASN A 313 15.88 -2.84 9.14
CA ASN A 313 15.99 -1.38 9.25
C ASN A 313 17.43 -0.91 9.50
N LEU A 314 18.24 -1.67 10.26
CA LEU A 314 19.61 -1.26 10.61
C LEU A 314 20.53 -1.23 9.39
N THR A 315 20.26 -2.07 8.40
CA THR A 315 20.98 -2.11 7.13
C THR A 315 20.98 -0.74 6.46
N SER A 316 19.81 -0.10 6.37
CA SER A 316 19.67 1.25 5.80
C SER A 316 20.38 2.32 6.64
N PHE A 317 20.38 2.20 7.97
CA PHE A 317 21.12 3.12 8.83
C PHE A 317 22.62 3.00 8.65
N ILE A 318 23.15 1.77 8.52
CA ILE A 318 24.57 1.52 8.27
C ILE A 318 24.98 2.09 6.91
N ASP A 319 24.17 1.84 5.86
CA ASP A 319 24.38 2.40 4.52
C ASP A 319 24.41 3.94 4.54
N ASP A 320 23.55 4.57 5.34
CA ASP A 320 23.54 6.02 5.51
C ASP A 320 24.80 6.52 6.25
N ILE A 321 25.17 5.88 7.36
CA ILE A 321 26.35 6.24 8.16
C ILE A 321 27.63 6.16 7.34
N LEU A 322 27.79 5.08 6.57
CA LEU A 322 29.00 4.70 5.83
C LEU A 322 28.90 5.01 4.33
N ARG A 323 27.97 5.89 3.91
CA ARG A 323 27.71 6.23 2.50
C ARG A 323 28.94 6.53 1.65
N SER A 324 29.98 7.11 2.25
CA SER A 324 31.23 7.50 1.57
C SER A 324 32.35 6.48 1.68
N ASP A 325 32.11 5.37 2.36
CA ASP A 325 33.10 4.37 2.74
C ASP A 325 32.76 3.02 2.08
N GLU A 326 33.76 2.27 1.64
CA GLU A 326 33.51 0.95 1.06
C GLU A 326 33.08 -0.02 2.17
N HIS A 327 31.85 -0.53 2.08
CA HIS A 327 31.27 -1.50 3.01
C HIS A 327 30.19 -2.34 2.31
N VAL A 328 29.66 -3.34 3.03
CA VAL A 328 28.51 -4.16 2.64
C VAL A 328 27.59 -4.29 3.85
N ALA A 329 26.35 -3.83 3.75
CA ALA A 329 25.30 -4.08 4.73
C ALA A 329 24.20 -4.95 4.12
N VAL A 330 23.74 -5.97 4.85
CA VAL A 330 22.71 -6.92 4.41
C VAL A 330 21.87 -7.40 5.59
N SER A 331 20.59 -7.71 5.38
CA SER A 331 19.72 -8.26 6.43
C SER A 331 19.28 -9.69 6.13
N VAL A 332 19.30 -10.57 7.13
CA VAL A 332 18.83 -11.97 6.96
C VAL A 332 17.32 -12.08 6.77
N ASN A 333 16.59 -11.04 7.16
CA ASN A 333 15.15 -10.90 6.97
C ASN A 333 14.82 -9.44 6.62
N ASN A 334 13.77 -9.23 5.83
CA ASN A 334 13.27 -7.90 5.49
C ASN A 334 11.75 -7.94 5.44
N ARG A 335 11.07 -6.98 6.08
CA ARG A 335 9.60 -6.97 6.19
C ARG A 335 8.87 -6.89 4.85
N ASN A 336 9.55 -6.42 3.80
CA ASN A 336 8.97 -6.22 2.47
C ASN A 336 9.35 -7.33 1.47
N LYS A 337 9.96 -8.42 1.94
CA LYS A 337 10.44 -9.54 1.09
C LYS A 337 10.12 -10.89 1.73
N SER A 338 10.14 -11.95 0.92
CA SER A 338 10.15 -13.33 1.46
C SER A 338 11.39 -13.54 2.33
N GLY A 339 11.20 -14.11 3.52
CA GLY A 339 12.27 -14.44 4.45
C GLY A 339 13.25 -15.46 3.87
N LEU A 340 12.75 -16.50 3.20
CA LEU A 340 13.61 -17.50 2.54
C LEU A 340 14.49 -16.89 1.43
N SER A 341 13.88 -16.12 0.53
CA SER A 341 14.63 -15.48 -0.56
C SER A 341 15.64 -14.48 -0.02
N GLN A 342 15.28 -13.67 0.97
CA GLN A 342 16.16 -12.69 1.59
C GLN A 342 17.33 -13.36 2.33
N LEU A 343 17.10 -14.47 3.02
CA LEU A 343 18.13 -15.27 3.67
C LEU A 343 19.13 -15.81 2.64
N GLN A 344 18.65 -16.46 1.58
CA GLN A 344 19.52 -16.99 0.51
C GLN A 344 20.32 -15.89 -0.19
N GLN A 345 19.71 -14.74 -0.46
CA GLN A 345 20.41 -13.58 -1.03
C GLN A 345 21.50 -13.06 -0.10
N THR A 346 21.24 -13.04 1.21
CA THR A 346 22.21 -12.63 2.22
C THR A 346 23.39 -13.58 2.26
N LEU A 347 23.13 -14.89 2.30
CA LEU A 347 24.17 -15.92 2.27
C LEU A 347 25.01 -15.84 0.99
N GLY A 348 24.39 -15.65 -0.17
CA GLY A 348 25.09 -15.45 -1.44
C GLY A 348 26.00 -14.21 -1.43
N ARG A 349 25.52 -13.08 -0.91
CA ARG A 349 26.32 -11.85 -0.76
C ARG A 349 27.50 -12.05 0.19
N VAL A 350 27.27 -12.69 1.33
CA VAL A 350 28.32 -12.99 2.32
C VAL A 350 29.38 -13.92 1.71
N TYR A 351 28.95 -14.95 0.99
CA TYR A 351 29.81 -15.93 0.33
C TYR A 351 30.74 -15.31 -0.72
N VAL A 352 30.21 -14.48 -1.63
CA VAL A 352 31.04 -13.86 -2.69
C VAL A 352 32.05 -12.86 -2.14
N HIS A 353 31.84 -12.37 -0.92
CA HIS A 353 32.79 -11.54 -0.20
C HIS A 353 33.81 -12.34 0.62
N GLY A 354 33.80 -13.68 0.51
CA GLY A 354 34.82 -14.56 1.07
C GLY A 354 34.53 -15.06 2.49
N HIS A 355 33.29 -14.90 2.97
CA HIS A 355 32.85 -15.45 4.25
C HIS A 355 32.05 -16.73 4.00
N ASP A 356 32.63 -17.85 4.39
CA ASP A 356 32.08 -19.18 4.16
C ASP A 356 31.02 -19.56 5.22
N PHE A 357 30.14 -20.50 4.86
CA PHE A 357 29.11 -21.04 5.73
C PHE A 357 28.81 -22.50 5.34
N ASP A 358 28.11 -23.24 6.20
CA ASP A 358 27.70 -24.61 5.93
C ASP A 358 26.51 -24.64 4.96
N HIS A 359 26.80 -24.84 3.68
CA HIS A 359 25.80 -24.92 2.62
C HIS A 359 24.93 -26.18 2.71
N ASP A 360 25.45 -27.27 3.28
CA ASP A 360 24.71 -28.53 3.41
C ASP A 360 23.51 -28.36 4.34
N TYR A 361 23.59 -27.45 5.31
CA TYR A 361 22.50 -27.15 6.23
C TYR A 361 21.22 -26.69 5.50
N LEU A 362 21.32 -25.99 4.37
CA LEU A 362 20.15 -25.56 3.57
C LEU A 362 19.33 -26.73 3.01
N PHE A 363 19.96 -27.90 2.88
CA PHE A 363 19.37 -29.12 2.34
C PHE A 363 19.09 -30.17 3.41
N ASN A 364 19.32 -29.85 4.69
CA ASN A 364 19.09 -30.78 5.78
C ASN A 364 17.62 -31.24 5.82
N GLY A 365 17.41 -32.55 5.94
CA GLY A 365 16.07 -33.15 5.86
C GLY A 365 15.48 -33.25 4.45
N ARG A 366 16.26 -32.95 3.39
CA ARG A 366 15.87 -33.11 1.98
C ARG A 366 16.78 -34.12 1.28
N GLU A 367 16.24 -34.83 0.29
CA GLU A 367 17.07 -35.59 -0.65
C GLU A 367 17.68 -34.60 -1.66
N ALA A 368 18.98 -34.31 -1.53
CA ALA A 368 19.72 -33.48 -2.45
C ALA A 368 20.76 -34.32 -3.21
N GLU A 369 20.80 -34.18 -4.53
CA GLU A 369 21.81 -34.81 -5.38
C GLU A 369 22.95 -33.82 -5.63
N ALA A 370 24.20 -34.25 -5.35
CA ALA A 370 25.37 -33.45 -5.68
C ALA A 370 25.58 -33.44 -7.19
N LEU A 371 25.52 -32.25 -7.79
CA LEU A 371 25.74 -32.08 -9.23
C LEU A 371 27.23 -31.86 -9.51
N ASP A 372 27.79 -32.66 -10.42
CA ASP A 372 29.11 -32.40 -11.01
C ASP A 372 28.96 -31.32 -12.09
N LEU A 373 29.40 -30.10 -11.78
CA LEU A 373 29.32 -28.95 -12.68
C LEU A 373 30.24 -29.07 -13.90
N ASP A 374 31.23 -29.99 -13.86
CA ASP A 374 32.11 -30.29 -14.98
C ASP A 374 31.60 -31.47 -15.84
N ALA A 375 30.55 -32.17 -15.39
CA ALA A 375 29.91 -33.23 -16.17
C ALA A 375 29.04 -32.65 -17.29
N ALA A 376 28.94 -33.38 -18.40
CA ALA A 376 27.98 -33.05 -19.45
C ALA A 376 26.57 -32.99 -18.87
N ALA A 377 25.79 -31.97 -19.24
CA ALA A 377 24.44 -31.77 -18.74
C ALA A 377 23.67 -33.11 -18.80
N PRO A 378 23.13 -33.61 -17.67
CA PRO A 378 22.39 -34.85 -17.67
C PRO A 378 21.22 -34.73 -18.65
N ALA A 379 20.98 -35.78 -19.43
CA ALA A 379 19.75 -35.85 -20.22
C ALA A 379 18.57 -35.66 -19.27
N ALA A 380 17.60 -34.82 -19.66
CA ALA A 380 16.42 -34.54 -18.85
C ALA A 380 15.86 -35.84 -18.24
N PRO A 381 15.68 -35.92 -16.92
CA PRO A 381 15.23 -37.14 -16.29
C PRO A 381 13.89 -37.52 -16.91
N ARG A 382 13.79 -38.74 -17.44
CA ARG A 382 12.47 -39.34 -17.64
C ARG A 382 11.87 -39.48 -16.25
N LEU A 383 10.87 -38.67 -15.95
CA LEU A 383 10.08 -38.76 -14.72
C LEU A 383 9.56 -40.20 -14.59
N GLY A 384 10.29 -41.02 -13.84
CA GLY A 384 9.87 -42.35 -13.46
C GLY A 384 8.73 -42.22 -12.47
N MET A 385 7.58 -42.77 -12.84
CA MET A 385 6.40 -43.05 -12.03
C MET A 385 6.31 -42.26 -10.70
N ARG A 386 5.59 -41.14 -10.72
CA ARG A 386 5.17 -40.42 -9.51
C ARG A 386 4.28 -41.37 -8.69
N LEU A 387 4.69 -41.69 -7.46
CA LEU A 387 3.77 -42.29 -6.49
C LEU A 387 2.64 -41.29 -6.27
N ALA A 388 1.40 -41.71 -6.53
CA ALA A 388 0.21 -40.91 -6.25
C ALA A 388 0.15 -40.67 -4.73
N ASN A 389 0.44 -39.45 -4.29
CA ASN A 389 0.28 -39.05 -2.89
C ASN A 389 -1.19 -38.75 -2.58
N THR A 390 -2.09 -39.66 -2.95
CA THR A 390 -3.40 -39.77 -2.34
C THR A 390 -3.20 -40.62 -1.09
N MET A 391 -3.11 -39.98 0.08
CA MET A 391 -3.39 -40.68 1.34
C MET A 391 -4.69 -41.48 1.13
N PRO A 392 -4.71 -42.80 1.36
CA PRO A 392 -5.95 -43.56 1.19
C PRO A 392 -6.95 -43.02 2.21
N PHE A 393 -8.04 -42.44 1.71
CA PHE A 393 -9.17 -42.08 2.55
C PHE A 393 -9.64 -43.35 3.26
N LEU A 394 -9.51 -43.37 4.58
CA LEU A 394 -10.17 -44.36 5.43
C LEU A 394 -11.64 -43.94 5.52
N SER A 395 -12.44 -44.47 4.60
CA SER A 395 -13.90 -44.38 4.70
C SER A 395 -14.37 -45.40 5.73
N LEU A 396 -14.99 -44.93 6.80
CA LEU A 396 -15.78 -45.80 7.68
C LEU A 396 -17.02 -46.25 6.91
N ASP A 397 -17.50 -47.47 7.18
CA ASP A 397 -18.71 -47.93 6.53
C ASP A 397 -19.94 -47.12 7.01
N GLU A 398 -20.99 -47.03 6.20
CA GLU A 398 -22.17 -46.23 6.54
C GLU A 398 -22.89 -46.71 7.81
N GLN A 399 -22.78 -47.99 8.18
CA GLN A 399 -23.35 -48.51 9.43
C GLN A 399 -22.51 -48.09 10.63
N GLU A 400 -21.19 -48.10 10.53
CA GLU A 400 -20.27 -47.57 11.56
C GLU A 400 -20.47 -46.06 11.74
N VAL A 401 -20.63 -45.31 10.64
CA VAL A 401 -20.95 -43.88 10.64
C VAL A 401 -22.31 -43.61 11.29
N ALA A 402 -23.33 -44.40 10.99
CA ALA A 402 -24.65 -44.28 11.60
C ALA A 402 -24.62 -44.62 13.10
N GLN A 403 -23.83 -45.62 13.49
CA GLN A 403 -23.64 -46.00 14.89
C GLN A 403 -22.87 -44.92 15.67
N LEU A 404 -21.86 -44.30 15.06
CA LEU A 404 -21.15 -43.13 15.58
C LEU A 404 -22.09 -41.93 15.76
N ARG A 405 -22.92 -41.60 14.75
CA ARG A 405 -23.92 -40.52 14.85
C ARG A 405 -24.95 -40.78 15.95
N SER A 406 -25.36 -42.04 16.13
CA SER A 406 -26.25 -42.46 17.21
C SER A 406 -25.60 -42.36 18.61
N LEU A 407 -24.29 -42.57 18.71
CA LEU A 407 -23.54 -42.51 19.97
C LEU A 407 -23.15 -41.09 20.37
N LEU A 408 -22.88 -40.23 19.39
CA LEU A 408 -22.44 -38.85 19.59
C LEU A 408 -23.59 -37.89 19.89
N GLY A 409 -24.84 -38.29 19.63
CA GLY A 409 -26.03 -37.44 19.79
C GLY A 409 -26.09 -36.32 18.76
N ASP A 410 -27.31 -35.81 18.49
CA ASP A 410 -27.46 -34.68 17.58
C ASP A 410 -26.81 -33.42 18.19
N PRO A 411 -25.92 -32.72 17.46
CA PRO A 411 -25.43 -31.42 17.89
C PRO A 411 -26.62 -30.46 17.96
N VAL A 412 -26.77 -29.79 19.11
CA VAL A 412 -27.69 -28.68 19.30
C VAL A 412 -27.21 -27.50 18.44
N ALA A 413 -27.58 -27.52 17.16
CA ALA A 413 -27.49 -26.38 16.27
C ALA A 413 -28.82 -25.62 16.35
N ALA A 414 -28.90 -24.69 17.30
CA ALA A 414 -29.89 -23.63 17.24
C ALA A 414 -29.47 -22.65 16.13
N GLN A 415 -30.22 -22.69 15.03
CA GLN A 415 -30.60 -21.56 14.17
C GLN A 415 -29.49 -20.74 13.49
N MET A 416 -29.05 -21.18 12.31
CA MET A 416 -29.07 -20.37 11.07
C MET A 416 -29.23 -21.32 9.87
N PRO A 417 -30.23 -21.18 8.98
CA PRO A 417 -30.43 -22.11 7.87
C PRO A 417 -29.51 -21.78 6.69
N MET A 418 -28.64 -22.73 6.37
CA MET A 418 -27.96 -22.85 5.09
C MET A 418 -28.84 -23.76 4.21
N ALA A 419 -29.55 -23.17 3.25
CA ALA A 419 -30.25 -23.89 2.20
C ALA A 419 -29.83 -23.31 0.84
N ALA A 420 -29.61 -24.22 -0.11
CA ALA A 420 -29.42 -24.00 -1.55
C ALA A 420 -27.98 -23.92 -2.11
N ARG A 421 -27.21 -24.99 -1.90
CA ARG A 421 -26.35 -25.57 -2.96
C ARG A 421 -26.99 -26.88 -3.40
N ALA A 422 -27.87 -26.83 -4.41
CA ALA A 422 -28.21 -27.92 -5.35
C ALA A 422 -29.52 -27.60 -6.08
N ALA A 423 -29.41 -26.83 -7.18
CA ALA A 423 -30.32 -26.88 -8.32
C ALA A 423 -29.59 -26.25 -9.51
N GLY A 424 -28.73 -27.05 -10.15
CA GLY A 424 -28.40 -26.81 -11.55
C GLY A 424 -29.70 -26.85 -12.35
N ASP A 425 -29.81 -25.94 -13.31
CA ASP A 425 -30.90 -25.73 -14.27
C ASP A 425 -32.09 -24.79 -13.91
N GLU A 426 -32.18 -24.19 -12.71
CA GLU A 426 -33.22 -23.17 -12.43
C GLU A 426 -32.79 -21.98 -11.53
N VAL A 427 -31.48 -21.69 -11.40
CA VAL A 427 -31.01 -20.54 -10.58
C VAL A 427 -30.08 -19.63 -11.39
N TYR A 428 -30.62 -18.99 -12.43
CA TYR A 428 -30.51 -17.53 -12.42
C TYR A 428 -31.46 -17.13 -11.31
N ALA A 429 -30.95 -16.91 -10.10
CA ALA A 429 -31.71 -16.06 -9.19
C ALA A 429 -31.99 -14.81 -10.03
N GLU A 430 -33.26 -14.47 -10.23
CA GLU A 430 -33.59 -13.09 -10.59
C GLU A 430 -32.75 -12.26 -9.62
N VAL A 431 -31.67 -11.65 -10.13
CA VAL A 431 -31.04 -10.52 -9.45
C VAL A 431 -32.23 -9.62 -9.24
N GLN A 432 -32.68 -9.55 -7.99
CA GLN A 432 -33.83 -8.76 -7.64
C GLN A 432 -33.48 -7.37 -8.16
N ALA A 433 -34.16 -6.94 -9.23
CA ALA A 433 -33.79 -5.72 -9.92
C ALA A 433 -33.60 -4.66 -8.85
N PRO A 434 -32.43 -3.97 -8.82
CA PRO A 434 -32.12 -3.08 -7.72
C PRO A 434 -33.32 -2.17 -7.49
N VAL A 435 -33.74 -2.05 -6.23
CA VAL A 435 -34.90 -1.21 -5.91
C VAL A 435 -34.49 0.20 -6.33
N PRO A 436 -35.24 0.87 -7.23
CA PRO A 436 -34.90 2.20 -7.68
C PRO A 436 -34.75 3.12 -6.46
N PRO A 437 -33.74 4.00 -6.46
CA PRO A 437 -33.54 4.93 -5.35
C PRO A 437 -34.81 5.76 -5.12
N GLU A 438 -34.99 6.21 -3.88
CA GLU A 438 -36.09 7.11 -3.55
C GLU A 438 -36.03 8.35 -4.43
N PRO A 439 -37.19 8.94 -4.80
CA PRO A 439 -37.22 10.15 -5.62
C PRO A 439 -36.39 11.27 -4.98
N ILE A 440 -35.52 11.90 -5.76
CA ILE A 440 -34.72 13.04 -5.31
C ILE A 440 -35.62 14.26 -5.03
N ASN A 441 -35.19 15.13 -4.12
CA ASN A 441 -35.81 16.43 -3.91
C ASN A 441 -35.27 17.43 -4.96
N PRO A 442 -36.08 17.97 -5.87
CA PRO A 442 -35.57 18.87 -6.91
C PRO A 442 -34.95 20.16 -6.37
N ASP A 443 -35.37 20.63 -5.20
CA ASP A 443 -34.82 21.85 -4.59
C ASP A 443 -33.50 21.60 -3.84
N TRP A 444 -33.23 20.35 -3.46
CA TRP A 444 -32.04 19.91 -2.72
C TRP A 444 -31.61 18.51 -3.18
N PRO A 445 -31.16 18.38 -4.44
CA PRO A 445 -30.98 17.08 -5.07
C PRO A 445 -29.89 16.22 -4.44
N PHE A 446 -28.94 16.81 -3.69
CA PHE A 446 -27.93 16.07 -2.91
C PHE A 446 -28.27 15.94 -1.42
N ILE A 447 -29.44 16.40 -0.97
CA ILE A 447 -29.91 16.21 0.41
C ILE A 447 -30.99 15.14 0.43
N LYS A 448 -30.58 13.88 0.60
CA LYS A 448 -31.54 12.77 0.74
C LYS A 448 -32.25 12.81 2.09
N ARG A 449 -31.48 12.94 3.16
CA ARG A 449 -32.00 12.83 4.53
C ARG A 449 -31.34 13.83 5.45
N MET A 450 -32.15 14.63 6.13
CA MET A 450 -31.67 15.55 7.17
C MET A 450 -31.52 14.80 8.49
N LEU A 451 -30.35 14.87 9.11
CA LEU A 451 -30.06 14.27 10.41
C LEU A 451 -30.18 15.29 11.54
N GLU A 452 -29.55 16.45 11.37
CA GLU A 452 -29.54 17.56 12.33
C GLU A 452 -29.71 18.87 11.59
N HIS A 453 -30.49 19.80 12.14
CA HIS A 453 -30.72 21.10 11.51
C HIS A 453 -31.14 22.16 12.54
N ASP A 454 -30.33 23.20 12.68
CA ASP A 454 -30.69 24.45 13.35
C ASP A 454 -30.20 25.68 12.55
N GLN A 455 -30.11 26.86 13.18
CA GLN A 455 -29.71 28.10 12.49
C GLN A 455 -28.19 28.23 12.25
N GLU A 456 -27.39 27.42 12.94
CA GLU A 456 -25.92 27.48 12.96
C GLU A 456 -25.28 26.22 12.40
N HIS A 457 -26.00 25.09 12.39
CA HIS A 457 -25.48 23.78 12.02
C HIS A 457 -26.50 22.93 11.27
N ALA A 458 -26.04 22.24 10.23
CA ALA A 458 -26.81 21.22 9.52
C ALA A 458 -25.97 19.97 9.28
N VAL A 459 -26.61 18.81 9.37
CA VAL A 459 -26.06 17.51 9.02
C VAL A 459 -27.08 16.76 8.17
N ALA A 460 -26.64 16.27 7.02
CA ALA A 460 -27.46 15.52 6.08
C ALA A 460 -26.70 14.29 5.56
N GLU A 461 -27.40 13.45 4.81
CA GLU A 461 -26.84 12.31 4.09
C GLU A 461 -27.27 12.32 2.63
N MET A 462 -26.39 11.77 1.79
CA MET A 462 -26.63 11.47 0.39
C MET A 462 -26.22 10.03 0.10
N ASP A 463 -27.06 9.30 -0.63
CA ASP A 463 -26.73 7.98 -1.14
C ASP A 463 -26.38 8.10 -2.61
N PHE A 464 -25.35 7.39 -3.05
CA PHE A 464 -24.96 7.26 -4.45
C PHE A 464 -25.16 5.83 -4.92
N ASP A 465 -25.61 5.69 -6.16
CA ASP A 465 -25.70 4.41 -6.85
C ASP A 465 -25.25 4.59 -8.29
N ALA A 466 -24.19 3.90 -8.70
CA ALA A 466 -23.60 4.02 -10.02
C ALA A 466 -24.52 3.49 -11.14
N ASN A 467 -25.53 2.66 -10.81
CA ASN A 467 -26.48 2.12 -11.78
C ASN A 467 -27.67 3.05 -12.03
N TRP A 468 -27.97 3.95 -11.09
CA TRP A 468 -29.16 4.82 -11.14
C TRP A 468 -28.83 6.31 -11.19
N HIS A 469 -27.63 6.73 -10.81
CA HIS A 469 -27.25 8.13 -10.90
C HIS A 469 -26.49 8.35 -12.19
N ARG A 470 -27.20 8.88 -13.19
CA ARG A 470 -26.66 9.10 -14.53
C ARG A 470 -25.38 9.91 -14.54
N PHE A 471 -25.25 10.93 -13.70
CA PHE A 471 -24.02 11.72 -13.58
C PHE A 471 -22.79 10.88 -13.14
N ILE A 472 -23.00 9.80 -12.38
CA ILE A 472 -21.94 8.85 -12.00
C ILE A 472 -21.68 7.86 -13.14
N HIS A 473 -22.75 7.37 -13.77
CA HIS A 473 -22.68 6.47 -14.92
C HIS A 473 -21.92 7.12 -16.11
N GLU A 474 -22.03 8.44 -16.26
CA GLU A 474 -21.31 9.22 -17.26
C GLU A 474 -19.96 9.79 -16.76
N HIS A 475 -19.54 9.44 -15.55
CA HIS A 475 -18.25 9.83 -14.96
C HIS A 475 -17.53 8.58 -14.38
N VAL A 476 -17.26 7.64 -15.29
CA VAL A 476 -16.57 6.36 -15.01
C VAL A 476 -15.13 6.46 -15.49
N LEU A 477 -14.16 6.33 -14.59
CA LEU A 477 -12.75 6.47 -14.95
C LEU A 477 -12.31 5.42 -15.99
N TYR A 478 -11.86 5.92 -17.15
CA TYR A 478 -11.29 5.27 -18.33
C TYR A 478 -12.24 4.61 -19.32
N SER A 479 -13.04 3.64 -18.90
CA SER A 479 -14.02 3.02 -19.81
C SER A 479 -15.28 2.59 -19.09
N ALA A 480 -16.42 2.99 -19.65
CA ALA A 480 -17.73 2.47 -19.25
C ALA A 480 -17.99 1.07 -19.80
N ASP A 481 -17.28 0.66 -20.86
CA ASP A 481 -17.45 -0.64 -21.51
C ASP A 481 -16.20 -1.49 -21.25
N VAL A 482 -16.35 -2.50 -20.37
CA VAL A 482 -15.27 -3.45 -20.05
C VAL A 482 -15.67 -4.90 -20.29
N SER A 483 -16.92 -5.15 -20.70
CA SER A 483 -17.48 -6.47 -20.93
C SER A 483 -18.66 -6.38 -21.92
N GLU A 484 -18.74 -7.33 -22.86
CA GLU A 484 -19.95 -7.53 -23.67
C GLU A 484 -20.93 -8.51 -23.00
N LEU A 485 -20.43 -9.44 -22.18
CA LEU A 485 -21.24 -10.46 -21.51
C LEU A 485 -21.96 -9.95 -20.26
N ASP A 486 -21.40 -8.93 -19.60
CA ASP A 486 -21.96 -8.26 -18.41
C ASP A 486 -21.95 -6.75 -18.63
N PRO A 487 -22.95 -6.17 -19.33
CA PRO A 487 -23.00 -4.74 -19.65
C PRO A 487 -23.06 -3.81 -18.42
N ASP A 488 -23.49 -4.34 -17.27
CA ASP A 488 -23.55 -3.65 -15.98
C ASP A 488 -22.18 -3.65 -15.27
N LEU A 489 -21.21 -4.44 -15.76
CA LEU A 489 -19.85 -4.44 -15.26
C LEU A 489 -19.14 -3.19 -15.77
N LYS A 490 -18.87 -2.24 -14.87
CA LYS A 490 -18.13 -1.01 -15.13
C LYS A 490 -16.72 -1.09 -14.55
N SER A 491 -15.84 -0.18 -14.97
CA SER A 491 -14.51 0.00 -14.37
C SER A 491 -14.65 0.69 -12.99
N LEU A 492 -14.31 1.97 -12.84
CA LEU A 492 -14.41 2.70 -11.58
C LEU A 492 -15.30 3.94 -11.71
N PRO A 493 -16.58 3.85 -11.31
CA PRO A 493 -17.46 5.02 -11.20
C PRO A 493 -17.00 5.94 -10.07
N VAL A 494 -16.94 7.24 -10.32
CA VAL A 494 -16.49 8.24 -9.35
C VAL A 494 -17.45 9.42 -9.37
N VAL A 495 -17.82 9.94 -8.20
CA VAL A 495 -18.55 11.21 -8.13
C VAL A 495 -17.59 12.33 -8.57
N PRO A 496 -17.97 13.17 -9.56
CA PRO A 496 -17.14 14.28 -9.99
C PRO A 496 -16.84 15.21 -8.82
N PHE A 497 -15.58 15.66 -8.73
CA PHE A 497 -15.15 16.65 -7.73
C PHE A 497 -16.05 17.89 -7.74
N THR A 498 -16.55 18.27 -8.92
CA THR A 498 -17.42 19.42 -9.15
C THR A 498 -18.85 19.22 -8.67
N ALA A 499 -19.36 17.99 -8.68
CA ALA A 499 -20.62 17.65 -8.01
C ALA A 499 -20.49 17.81 -6.50
N SER A 500 -19.32 17.55 -5.92
CA SER A 500 -19.08 17.79 -4.50
C SER A 500 -19.06 19.28 -4.12
N LEU A 501 -18.72 20.19 -5.05
CA LEU A 501 -18.84 21.63 -4.80
C LEU A 501 -20.30 22.04 -4.61
N GLU A 502 -21.20 21.45 -5.41
CA GLU A 502 -22.64 21.66 -5.27
C GLU A 502 -23.17 21.04 -3.98
N MET A 503 -22.69 19.86 -3.59
CA MET A 503 -23.02 19.26 -2.29
C MET A 503 -22.66 20.16 -1.10
N LEU A 504 -21.46 20.77 -1.13
CA LEU A 504 -21.04 21.76 -0.13
C LEU A 504 -21.99 22.97 -0.12
N ALA A 505 -22.36 23.47 -1.31
CA ALA A 505 -23.28 24.58 -1.46
C ALA A 505 -24.68 24.27 -0.93
N GLU A 506 -25.22 23.07 -1.22
CA GLU A 506 -26.52 22.63 -0.75
C GLU A 506 -26.56 22.52 0.77
N VAL A 507 -25.62 21.81 1.39
CA VAL A 507 -25.65 21.63 2.84
C VAL A 507 -25.47 22.96 3.59
N ALA A 508 -24.65 23.88 3.06
CA ALA A 508 -24.54 25.25 3.58
C ALA A 508 -25.83 26.06 3.34
N GLY A 509 -26.47 25.89 2.18
CA GLY A 509 -27.71 26.54 1.79
C GLY A 509 -28.88 26.24 2.73
N LEU A 510 -28.88 25.06 3.37
CA LEU A 510 -29.90 24.68 4.36
C LEU A 510 -29.96 25.62 5.56
N ILE A 511 -28.84 26.28 5.90
CA ILE A 511 -28.74 27.20 7.05
C ILE A 511 -28.39 28.63 6.62
N ALA A 512 -28.18 28.88 5.33
CA ALA A 512 -27.94 30.19 4.77
C ALA A 512 -29.15 31.13 4.99
N THR A 513 -28.86 32.38 5.34
CA THR A 513 -29.85 33.45 5.51
C THR A 513 -29.81 34.48 4.39
N GLN A 514 -28.68 34.56 3.69
CA GLN A 514 -28.46 35.40 2.53
C GLN A 514 -28.87 34.64 1.26
N PRO A 515 -29.49 35.32 0.27
CA PRO A 515 -30.16 34.64 -0.84
C PRO A 515 -29.24 34.19 -1.98
N CYS A 516 -28.00 34.69 -2.06
CA CYS A 516 -27.13 34.47 -3.23
C CYS A 516 -25.85 33.75 -2.84
N LEU A 517 -25.63 32.54 -3.34
CA LEU A 517 -24.31 31.92 -3.33
C LEU A 517 -23.38 32.75 -4.22
N THR A 518 -22.25 33.20 -3.67
CA THR A 518 -21.34 34.13 -4.36
C THR A 518 -19.91 33.63 -4.46
N ALA A 519 -19.44 32.80 -3.53
CA ALA A 519 -18.11 32.23 -3.62
C ALA A 519 -17.97 30.92 -2.87
N LEU A 520 -16.98 30.12 -3.29
CA LEU A 520 -16.40 29.05 -2.51
C LEU A 520 -14.92 29.35 -2.30
N GLU A 521 -14.38 29.10 -1.10
CA GLU A 521 -12.98 29.37 -0.76
C GLU A 521 -12.35 28.19 -0.04
N ASN A 522 -11.02 28.11 -0.13
CA ASN A 522 -10.22 27.13 0.63
C ASN A 522 -10.67 25.67 0.43
N VAL A 523 -11.18 25.33 -0.76
CA VAL A 523 -11.68 23.98 -1.03
C VAL A 523 -10.51 23.00 -1.07
N ARG A 524 -10.64 21.88 -0.36
CA ARG A 524 -9.63 20.81 -0.30
C ARG A 524 -10.30 19.45 -0.37
N ALA A 525 -9.92 18.66 -1.37
CA ALA A 525 -10.26 17.25 -1.45
C ALA A 525 -9.10 16.38 -0.95
N TYR A 526 -9.42 15.46 -0.06
CA TYR A 526 -8.49 14.53 0.55
C TYR A 526 -8.53 13.16 -0.12
N ASN A 527 -9.74 12.70 -0.46
CA ASN A 527 -10.00 11.40 -1.07
C ASN A 527 -11.06 11.52 -2.16
N TRP A 528 -11.03 10.57 -3.09
CA TRP A 528 -12.05 10.46 -4.11
C TRP A 528 -13.28 9.78 -3.53
N ILE A 529 -14.44 10.14 -4.06
CA ILE A 529 -15.71 9.48 -3.76
C ILE A 529 -15.91 8.43 -4.86
N ALA A 530 -15.24 7.29 -4.70
CA ALA A 530 -15.25 6.18 -5.64
C ALA A 530 -16.28 5.13 -5.22
N LEU A 531 -17.02 4.59 -6.18
CA LEU A 531 -18.07 3.59 -5.92
C LEU A 531 -17.56 2.20 -6.33
N ASP A 532 -16.57 1.67 -5.60
CA ASP A 532 -15.97 0.36 -5.88
C ASP A 532 -17.03 -0.76 -5.88
N GLU A 533 -18.01 -0.71 -4.97
CA GLU A 533 -19.13 -1.67 -4.86
C GLU A 533 -20.41 -1.19 -5.59
N GLY A 534 -20.33 -0.09 -6.35
CA GLY A 534 -21.45 0.48 -7.08
C GLY A 534 -22.44 1.32 -6.25
N THR A 535 -22.33 1.34 -4.92
CA THR A 535 -23.13 2.23 -4.04
C THR A 535 -22.27 2.82 -2.93
N LEU A 536 -22.64 4.00 -2.43
CA LEU A 536 -21.94 4.67 -1.32
C LEU A 536 -22.86 5.68 -0.62
N THR A 537 -22.89 5.71 0.71
CA THR A 537 -23.55 6.77 1.49
C THR A 537 -22.51 7.73 2.04
N VAL A 538 -22.71 9.03 1.84
CA VAL A 538 -21.86 10.07 2.42
C VAL A 538 -22.66 10.97 3.35
N ARG A 539 -21.99 11.47 4.39
CA ARG A 539 -22.55 12.46 5.32
C ARG A 539 -22.05 13.85 4.95
N LEU A 540 -22.95 14.82 4.91
CA LEU A 540 -22.68 16.22 4.64
C LEU A 540 -22.90 17.03 5.91
N GLU A 541 -22.03 17.99 6.18
CA GLU A 541 -22.11 18.83 7.36
C GLU A 541 -21.79 20.29 7.02
N ALA A 542 -22.54 21.24 7.59
CA ALA A 542 -22.26 22.67 7.46
C ALA A 542 -22.37 23.39 8.81
N LYS A 543 -21.45 24.31 9.06
CA LYS A 543 -21.42 25.17 10.25
C LYS A 543 -21.21 26.62 9.86
N ARG A 544 -22.02 27.52 10.42
CA ARG A 544 -21.79 28.96 10.29
C ARG A 544 -20.51 29.36 11.04
N THR A 545 -19.59 30.02 10.35
CA THR A 545 -18.30 30.47 10.94
C THR A 545 -18.20 31.98 11.06
N ALA A 546 -18.85 32.72 10.16
CA ALA A 546 -18.95 34.17 10.25
C ALA A 546 -20.24 34.66 9.57
N ALA A 547 -20.78 35.78 10.05
CA ALA A 547 -21.89 36.48 9.40
C ALA A 547 -21.82 37.97 9.70
N ASP A 548 -22.16 38.78 8.70
CA ASP A 548 -22.38 40.22 8.81
C ASP A 548 -23.68 40.63 8.09
N GLU A 549 -23.96 41.94 8.00
CA GLU A 549 -25.20 42.45 7.38
C GLU A 549 -25.31 42.17 5.88
N HIS A 550 -24.21 41.83 5.19
CA HIS A 550 -24.15 41.73 3.74
C HIS A 550 -23.68 40.36 3.24
N SER A 551 -23.00 39.58 4.06
CA SER A 551 -22.47 38.28 3.71
C SER A 551 -22.40 37.34 4.90
N GLU A 552 -22.38 36.05 4.63
CA GLU A 552 -22.17 34.98 5.61
C GLU A 552 -21.22 33.93 5.05
N ARG A 553 -20.41 33.36 5.94
CA ARG A 553 -19.48 32.27 5.65
C ARG A 553 -19.91 31.04 6.43
N LEU A 554 -20.01 29.94 5.70
CA LEU A 554 -20.36 28.63 6.23
C LEU A 554 -19.26 27.66 5.85
N HIS A 555 -18.70 26.95 6.82
CA HIS A 555 -17.76 25.88 6.57
C HIS A 555 -18.54 24.58 6.33
N ALA A 556 -18.29 23.90 5.21
CA ALA A 556 -18.97 22.68 4.84
C ALA A 556 -17.97 21.55 4.58
N GLU A 557 -18.37 20.33 4.91
CA GLU A 557 -17.56 19.11 4.88
C GLU A 557 -18.40 17.92 4.39
N LEU A 558 -17.77 17.03 3.61
CA LEU A 558 -18.32 15.73 3.23
C LEU A 558 -17.50 14.61 3.86
N TYR A 559 -18.16 13.54 4.28
CA TYR A 559 -17.58 12.43 5.02
C TYR A 559 -17.97 11.08 4.42
N ASP A 560 -17.01 10.15 4.45
CA ASP A 560 -17.22 8.70 4.35
C ASP A 560 -16.80 8.06 5.68
N GLY A 561 -17.79 7.61 6.44
CA GLY A 561 -17.61 7.28 7.86
C GLY A 561 -17.04 8.46 8.65
N ASP A 562 -15.85 8.27 9.23
CA ASP A 562 -15.14 9.30 10.00
C ASP A 562 -14.11 10.08 9.14
N ASN A 563 -13.93 9.72 7.86
CA ASN A 563 -12.94 10.34 7.00
C ASN A 563 -13.55 11.51 6.23
N ILE A 564 -12.90 12.68 6.30
CA ILE A 564 -13.25 13.83 5.46
C ILE A 564 -12.84 13.53 4.01
N LEU A 565 -13.79 13.68 3.08
CA LEU A 565 -13.60 13.53 1.65
C LEU A 565 -13.20 14.87 1.02
N ILE A 566 -13.98 15.91 1.32
CA ILE A 566 -13.78 17.28 0.83
C ILE A 566 -14.34 18.28 1.83
N GLU A 567 -13.69 19.43 1.95
CA GLU A 567 -14.14 20.56 2.78
C GLU A 567 -13.98 21.88 2.02
N GLY A 568 -14.69 22.92 2.45
CA GLY A 568 -14.54 24.27 1.93
C GLY A 568 -15.40 25.29 2.66
N ASP A 569 -15.07 26.57 2.47
CA ASP A 569 -15.90 27.68 2.93
C ASP A 569 -16.86 28.09 1.81
N VAL A 570 -18.15 28.18 2.12
CA VAL A 570 -19.23 28.58 1.23
C VAL A 570 -19.73 29.96 1.65
N ILE A 571 -19.80 30.89 0.71
CA ILE A 571 -20.10 32.30 0.98
C ILE A 571 -21.41 32.70 0.29
N PHE A 572 -22.41 33.04 1.11
CA PHE A 572 -23.65 33.64 0.64
C PHE A 572 -23.67 35.14 0.92
N SER A 573 -24.27 35.91 0.02
CA SER A 573 -24.32 37.37 0.08
C SER A 573 -25.72 37.91 -0.21
N ALA A 574 -25.99 39.15 0.22
CA ALA A 574 -27.28 39.82 0.03
C ALA A 574 -27.63 40.10 -1.44
N ALA A 575 -26.62 40.16 -2.31
CA ALA A 575 -26.76 40.42 -3.73
C ALA A 575 -25.75 39.59 -4.53
N PRO A 576 -26.05 39.26 -5.81
CA PRO A 576 -25.13 38.53 -6.67
C PRO A 576 -23.89 39.37 -6.99
N LEU A 577 -22.78 38.70 -7.30
CA LEU A 577 -21.57 39.36 -7.78
C LEU A 577 -21.76 39.90 -9.20
N THR A 578 -21.09 41.00 -9.49
CA THR A 578 -20.94 41.54 -10.85
C THR A 578 -19.48 41.87 -11.08
N ASP A 579 -18.86 41.26 -12.08
CA ASP A 579 -17.46 41.49 -12.41
C ASP A 579 -17.19 41.29 -13.92
N GLU A 580 -16.10 41.88 -14.40
CA GLU A 580 -15.59 41.70 -15.76
C GLU A 580 -14.56 40.55 -15.80
N PRO A 581 -14.39 39.85 -16.93
CA PRO A 581 -13.32 38.85 -17.09
C PRO A 581 -11.94 39.47 -16.79
N SER A 582 -11.09 38.73 -16.09
CA SER A 582 -9.77 39.23 -15.66
C SER A 582 -8.61 38.51 -16.33
N LEU A 583 -8.84 37.30 -16.88
CA LEU A 583 -7.78 36.53 -17.50
C LEU A 583 -7.31 37.14 -18.83
N PRO A 584 -5.98 37.32 -19.00
CA PRO A 584 -5.41 37.90 -20.22
C PRO A 584 -5.56 36.95 -21.41
N GLU A 585 -5.44 37.50 -22.63
CA GLU A 585 -5.32 36.69 -23.86
C GLU A 585 -4.04 35.84 -23.86
N LEU A 586 -4.03 34.77 -24.67
CA LEU A 586 -2.84 33.95 -24.90
C LEU A 586 -1.71 34.79 -25.52
N GLN A 587 -0.48 34.53 -25.10
CA GLN A 587 0.68 35.31 -25.54
C GLN A 587 1.18 34.85 -26.91
N THR A 588 1.25 33.54 -27.13
CA THR A 588 1.77 32.94 -28.37
C THR A 588 0.87 31.79 -28.84
N PRO A 589 -0.35 32.10 -29.32
CA PRO A 589 -1.35 31.08 -29.62
C PRO A 589 -0.92 30.17 -30.77
N TYR A 590 -1.06 28.86 -30.55
CA TYR A 590 -0.91 27.79 -31.52
C TYR A 590 -2.28 27.19 -31.86
N GLU A 591 -2.39 26.61 -33.06
CA GLU A 591 -3.55 25.80 -33.43
C GLU A 591 -3.59 24.50 -32.59
N PRO A 592 -4.77 24.07 -32.12
CA PRO A 592 -4.94 22.79 -31.43
C PRO A 592 -4.50 21.59 -32.28
N ILE A 593 -3.86 20.58 -31.66
CA ILE A 593 -3.45 19.34 -32.34
C ILE A 593 -4.67 18.50 -32.76
N TRP A 594 -5.70 18.44 -31.91
CA TRP A 594 -6.92 17.66 -32.14
C TRP A 594 -8.05 18.49 -32.69
N LYS A 595 -8.89 17.86 -33.51
CA LYS A 595 -10.16 18.41 -33.94
C LYS A 595 -11.22 18.19 -32.86
N ASP A 596 -12.28 18.99 -32.92
CA ASP A 596 -13.40 18.98 -31.99
C ASP A 596 -13.95 17.58 -31.69
N HIS A 597 -14.20 16.78 -32.73
CA HIS A 597 -14.73 15.42 -32.58
C HIS A 597 -13.75 14.41 -31.97
N GLU A 598 -12.46 14.74 -31.89
CA GLU A 598 -11.42 13.86 -31.34
C GLU A 598 -11.24 14.08 -29.82
N LEU A 599 -11.61 15.25 -29.28
CA LEU A 599 -11.33 15.66 -27.89
C LEU A 599 -11.75 14.62 -26.84
N TYR A 600 -12.98 14.14 -26.92
CA TYR A 600 -13.51 13.18 -25.95
C TYR A 600 -13.18 11.72 -26.28
N THR A 601 -12.53 11.46 -27.42
CA THR A 601 -12.01 10.13 -27.79
C THR A 601 -10.52 9.97 -27.47
N THR A 602 -9.83 11.06 -27.14
CA THR A 602 -8.38 11.08 -26.84
C THR A 602 -8.09 10.99 -25.34
N GLY A 603 -8.67 9.99 -24.67
CA GLY A 603 -8.35 9.65 -23.28
C GLY A 603 -9.14 10.38 -22.19
N MET A 604 -10.20 11.12 -22.57
CA MET A 604 -11.23 11.57 -21.63
C MET A 604 -12.17 10.42 -21.32
N PHE A 605 -12.56 10.28 -20.06
CA PHE A 605 -13.45 9.20 -19.60
C PHE A 605 -14.92 9.62 -19.45
N HIS A 606 -15.21 10.88 -19.77
CA HIS A 606 -16.49 11.52 -19.55
C HIS A 606 -17.50 11.11 -20.62
N GLY A 607 -18.71 10.76 -20.19
CA GLY A 607 -19.85 10.48 -21.06
C GLY A 607 -20.44 11.76 -21.68
N PRO A 608 -21.35 11.62 -22.66
CA PRO A 608 -21.91 12.73 -23.43
C PRO A 608 -22.46 13.92 -22.62
N MET A 609 -23.03 13.70 -21.43
CA MET A 609 -23.52 14.74 -20.52
C MET A 609 -22.42 15.73 -20.17
N TYR A 610 -21.19 15.24 -19.99
CA TYR A 610 -20.02 16.03 -19.63
C TYR A 610 -19.24 16.54 -20.85
N HIS A 611 -19.77 16.41 -22.08
CA HIS A 611 -19.11 16.93 -23.29
C HIS A 611 -19.29 18.45 -23.44
N SER A 612 -18.93 19.20 -22.39
CA SER A 612 -19.13 20.64 -22.23
C SER A 612 -18.21 21.49 -23.12
N VAL A 613 -17.12 20.93 -23.65
CA VAL A 613 -16.16 21.63 -24.51
C VAL A 613 -16.40 21.27 -25.97
N GLY A 614 -16.86 22.24 -26.76
CA GLY A 614 -17.24 22.01 -28.15
C GLY A 614 -16.06 22.03 -29.11
N GLY A 615 -15.03 22.82 -28.79
CA GLY A 615 -13.84 22.95 -29.61
C GLY A 615 -12.78 23.78 -28.91
N LEU A 616 -11.52 23.52 -29.26
CA LEU A 616 -10.39 24.30 -28.76
C LEU A 616 -10.17 25.48 -29.70
N ILE A 617 -10.06 26.70 -29.15
CA ILE A 617 -9.85 27.92 -29.95
C ILE A 617 -8.35 28.05 -30.27
N ALA A 618 -7.52 28.02 -29.22
CA ALA A 618 -6.07 28.11 -29.30
C ALA A 618 -5.43 27.71 -27.96
N TRP A 619 -4.14 27.42 -27.98
CA TRP A 619 -3.36 27.14 -26.76
C TRP A 619 -1.93 27.68 -26.88
N ASP A 620 -1.26 27.89 -25.75
CA ASP A 620 0.19 28.17 -25.69
C ASP A 620 0.81 27.55 -24.43
N GLU A 621 2.11 27.81 -24.16
CA GLU A 621 2.80 27.29 -22.97
C GLU A 621 2.23 27.79 -21.63
N GLY A 622 1.34 28.79 -21.62
CA GLY A 622 0.74 29.38 -20.42
C GLY A 622 -0.77 29.18 -20.31
N GLY A 623 -1.45 28.60 -21.30
CA GLY A 623 -2.89 28.38 -21.20
C GLY A 623 -3.58 27.85 -22.44
N ILE A 624 -4.91 27.75 -22.33
CA ILE A 624 -5.82 27.26 -23.36
C ILE A 624 -7.13 28.05 -23.33
N ASP A 625 -7.70 28.29 -24.51
CA ASP A 625 -9.02 28.88 -24.68
C ASP A 625 -9.91 27.90 -25.46
N ALA A 626 -11.16 27.73 -25.04
CA ALA A 626 -12.10 26.78 -25.62
C ALA A 626 -13.52 27.34 -25.76
N GLU A 627 -14.23 26.88 -26.78
CA GLU A 627 -15.66 27.16 -26.97
C GLU A 627 -16.49 26.12 -26.21
N MET A 628 -17.53 26.59 -25.54
CA MET A 628 -18.43 25.77 -24.73
C MET A 628 -19.64 25.28 -25.52
N VAL A 629 -20.16 24.12 -25.13
CA VAL A 629 -21.47 23.58 -25.54
C VAL A 629 -22.43 23.69 -24.36
N ASP A 630 -23.73 23.80 -24.64
CA ASP A 630 -24.78 23.76 -23.63
C ASP A 630 -24.58 22.60 -22.65
N THR A 631 -24.68 22.90 -21.36
CA THR A 631 -24.48 21.97 -20.24
C THR A 631 -25.79 21.76 -19.48
N PRO A 632 -26.78 21.05 -20.07
CA PRO A 632 -28.06 20.83 -19.44
C PRO A 632 -27.94 19.90 -18.23
N VAL A 633 -28.73 20.17 -17.19
CA VAL A 633 -28.75 19.35 -15.96
C VAL A 633 -30.08 18.63 -15.72
N ALA A 634 -31.04 18.78 -16.65
CA ALA A 634 -32.35 18.13 -16.57
C ALA A 634 -32.32 16.60 -16.56
N GLU A 635 -31.21 15.98 -16.96
CA GLU A 635 -31.04 14.53 -16.94
C GLU A 635 -29.89 14.10 -16.02
N PHE A 636 -29.47 14.98 -15.10
CA PHE A 636 -28.34 14.72 -14.19
C PHE A 636 -28.62 13.52 -13.26
N PHE A 637 -29.88 13.38 -12.81
CA PHE A 637 -30.38 12.20 -12.09
C PHE A 637 -31.40 11.45 -12.95
N ASP A 638 -31.65 10.18 -12.62
CA ASP A 638 -32.63 9.36 -13.31
C ASP A 638 -34.09 9.81 -13.06
N GLY A 639 -34.94 9.58 -14.06
CA GLY A 639 -36.32 10.08 -14.10
C GLY A 639 -36.39 11.54 -14.57
N GLN A 640 -37.51 11.97 -15.16
CA GLN A 640 -37.69 13.33 -15.69
C GLN A 640 -37.74 14.39 -14.57
N THR A 641 -36.63 14.60 -13.88
CA THR A 641 -36.50 15.52 -12.75
C THR A 641 -35.67 16.71 -13.18
N TYR A 642 -36.11 17.93 -12.84
CA TYR A 642 -35.37 19.16 -13.14
C TYR A 642 -34.74 19.66 -11.85
N PRO A 643 -33.54 19.18 -11.46
CA PRO A 643 -32.89 19.62 -10.23
C PRO A 643 -32.55 21.12 -10.32
N SER A 644 -32.73 21.80 -9.21
CA SER A 644 -32.27 23.18 -9.03
C SER A 644 -30.92 23.13 -8.33
N PHE A 645 -29.87 23.56 -9.03
CA PHE A 645 -28.53 23.64 -8.48
C PHE A 645 -28.12 25.10 -8.21
N PHE A 646 -27.30 25.31 -7.18
CA PHE A 646 -26.58 26.57 -6.99
C PHE A 646 -25.47 26.73 -8.02
N ILE A 647 -24.78 25.66 -8.36
CA ILE A 647 -23.64 25.58 -9.27
C ILE A 647 -23.98 24.50 -10.28
N ASN A 648 -23.88 24.78 -11.59
CA ASN A 648 -23.99 23.74 -12.60
C ASN A 648 -22.74 22.84 -12.53
N PRO A 649 -22.84 21.58 -12.02
CA PRO A 649 -21.68 20.73 -11.83
C PRO A 649 -21.05 20.32 -13.17
N VAL A 650 -21.86 20.14 -14.22
CA VAL A 650 -21.42 19.77 -15.57
C VAL A 650 -20.62 20.89 -16.23
N LEU A 651 -21.06 22.14 -16.04
CA LEU A 651 -20.32 23.32 -16.48
C LEU A 651 -18.99 23.46 -15.73
N MET A 652 -19.02 23.29 -14.41
CA MET A 652 -17.83 23.42 -13.58
C MET A 652 -16.78 22.35 -13.92
N ASP A 653 -17.22 21.14 -14.29
CA ASP A 653 -16.35 20.03 -14.66
C ASP A 653 -15.49 20.31 -15.90
N ALA A 654 -15.95 21.20 -16.77
CA ALA A 654 -15.20 21.64 -17.94
C ALA A 654 -13.83 22.27 -17.60
N VAL A 655 -13.64 22.77 -16.37
CA VAL A 655 -12.35 23.27 -15.89
C VAL A 655 -11.31 22.15 -15.87
N GLY A 656 -11.70 20.96 -15.40
CA GLY A 656 -10.86 19.76 -15.47
C GLY A 656 -10.57 19.34 -16.91
N HIS A 657 -11.55 19.50 -17.81
CA HIS A 657 -11.35 19.19 -19.24
C HIS A 657 -10.32 20.09 -19.90
N LEU A 658 -10.40 21.42 -19.71
CA LEU A 658 -9.43 22.36 -20.25
C LEU A 658 -8.02 22.06 -19.74
N THR A 659 -7.92 21.71 -18.46
CA THR A 659 -6.67 21.30 -17.83
C THR A 659 -6.07 20.09 -18.51
N ALA A 660 -6.85 19.02 -18.67
CA ALA A 660 -6.42 17.81 -19.33
C ALA A 660 -6.04 18.06 -20.80
N PHE A 661 -6.86 18.82 -21.55
CA PHE A 661 -6.57 19.15 -22.94
C PHE A 661 -5.28 19.96 -23.08
N TRP A 662 -5.03 20.95 -22.22
CA TRP A 662 -3.79 21.71 -22.26
C TRP A 662 -2.55 20.87 -21.95
N ILE A 663 -2.62 19.98 -20.95
CA ILE A 663 -1.55 19.01 -20.66
C ILE A 663 -1.31 18.14 -21.89
N ALA A 664 -2.38 17.64 -22.49
CA ALA A 664 -2.30 16.72 -23.61
C ALA A 664 -1.65 17.41 -24.84
N GLN A 665 -1.98 18.68 -25.11
CA GLN A 665 -1.34 19.48 -26.17
C GLN A 665 0.16 19.69 -25.91
N SER A 666 0.54 19.92 -24.65
CA SER A 666 1.90 20.31 -24.26
C SER A 666 2.84 19.13 -23.98
N ARG A 667 2.32 17.99 -23.51
CA ARG A 667 3.10 16.86 -23.00
C ARG A 667 2.65 15.48 -23.49
N GLY A 668 1.62 15.41 -24.33
CA GLY A 668 1.06 14.14 -24.81
C GLY A 668 0.07 13.52 -23.82
N VAL A 669 -0.41 12.32 -24.14
CA VAL A 669 -1.61 11.72 -23.51
C VAL A 669 -1.32 10.77 -22.35
N ASP A 670 -0.05 10.42 -22.11
CA ASP A 670 0.38 9.41 -21.13
C ASP A 670 0.36 9.94 -19.68
N PHE A 671 -0.79 10.45 -19.24
CA PHE A 671 -0.98 10.99 -17.91
C PHE A 671 -2.38 10.75 -17.33
N SER A 672 -2.51 11.02 -16.04
CA SER A 672 -3.78 11.33 -15.39
C SER A 672 -3.60 12.60 -14.56
N CYS A 673 -4.63 13.44 -14.49
CA CYS A 673 -4.65 14.60 -13.60
C CYS A 673 -5.99 14.73 -12.91
N PHE A 674 -5.99 15.14 -11.64
CA PHE A 674 -7.22 15.28 -10.86
C PHE A 674 -7.16 16.49 -9.95
N PRO A 675 -8.29 17.20 -9.76
CA PRO A 675 -8.39 18.31 -8.85
C PRO A 675 -8.18 17.88 -7.40
N SER A 676 -7.54 18.75 -6.64
CA SER A 676 -7.25 18.53 -5.23
C SER A 676 -7.53 19.74 -4.36
N GLN A 677 -7.32 20.95 -4.87
CA GLN A 677 -7.50 22.17 -4.09
C GLN A 677 -8.00 23.31 -4.98
N ILE A 678 -8.78 24.21 -4.40
CA ILE A 678 -9.15 25.49 -5.04
C ILE A 678 -9.00 26.59 -4.01
N ALA A 679 -8.25 27.64 -4.36
CA ALA A 679 -8.12 28.78 -3.46
C ALA A 679 -9.44 29.55 -3.38
N ARG A 680 -10.04 29.88 -4.54
CA ARG A 680 -11.31 30.60 -4.61
C ARG A 680 -12.07 30.36 -5.92
N ILE A 681 -13.39 30.28 -5.81
CA ILE A 681 -14.36 30.33 -6.91
C ILE A 681 -15.26 31.53 -6.67
N GLU A 682 -15.43 32.38 -7.67
CA GLU A 682 -16.38 33.50 -7.66
C GLU A 682 -17.51 33.20 -8.63
N LEU A 683 -18.74 33.25 -8.13
CA LEU A 683 -19.93 32.76 -8.81
C LEU A 683 -20.85 33.93 -9.17
N LEU A 684 -20.99 34.22 -10.47
CA LEU A 684 -21.82 35.33 -10.97
C LEU A 684 -23.14 34.82 -11.56
N ASN A 685 -23.07 33.80 -12.42
CA ASN A 685 -24.22 33.10 -12.96
C ASN A 685 -23.94 31.59 -13.13
N PRO A 686 -23.51 30.90 -12.05
CA PRO A 686 -22.91 29.57 -12.13
C PRO A 686 -23.89 28.44 -12.47
N ALA A 687 -25.19 28.64 -12.30
CA ALA A 687 -26.23 27.65 -12.60
C ALA A 687 -26.69 27.69 -14.08
N MET A 688 -26.00 28.45 -14.94
CA MET A 688 -26.35 28.57 -16.35
C MET A 688 -26.20 27.24 -17.09
N GLU A 689 -27.23 26.88 -17.87
CA GLU A 689 -27.22 25.68 -18.74
C GLU A 689 -26.99 26.03 -20.23
N HIS A 690 -27.44 27.21 -20.67
CA HIS A 690 -27.28 27.68 -22.05
C HIS A 690 -25.91 28.32 -22.27
N THR A 691 -24.89 27.48 -22.35
CA THR A 691 -23.48 27.86 -22.43
C THR A 691 -22.91 27.81 -23.84
N ALA A 692 -23.68 27.39 -24.85
CA ALA A 692 -23.26 27.44 -26.25
C ALA A 692 -22.85 28.87 -26.66
N GLY A 693 -21.65 28.99 -27.24
CA GLY A 693 -21.04 30.27 -27.63
C GLY A 693 -20.38 31.03 -26.47
N CYS A 694 -20.35 30.46 -25.26
CA CYS A 694 -19.48 30.93 -24.20
C CYS A 694 -18.03 30.50 -24.46
N VAL A 695 -17.08 31.24 -23.90
CA VAL A 695 -15.65 30.95 -23.99
C VAL A 695 -15.11 30.67 -22.59
N MET A 696 -14.46 29.52 -22.42
CA MET A 696 -13.71 29.20 -21.22
C MET A 696 -12.22 29.45 -21.47
N ARG A 697 -11.60 30.24 -20.60
CA ARG A 697 -10.16 30.53 -20.62
C ARG A 697 -9.51 29.89 -19.42
N GLY A 698 -8.40 29.19 -19.64
CA GLY A 698 -7.55 28.64 -18.58
C GLY A 698 -6.12 29.16 -18.69
N ARG A 699 -5.55 29.66 -17.60
CA ARG A 699 -4.14 30.08 -17.52
C ARG A 699 -3.47 29.27 -16.42
N MET A 700 -2.49 28.46 -16.79
CA MET A 700 -1.98 27.41 -15.90
C MET A 700 -0.50 27.16 -16.10
N ALA A 701 0.11 26.60 -15.06
CA ALA A 701 1.52 26.23 -15.06
C ALA A 701 1.77 25.00 -14.18
N PHE A 702 2.80 24.23 -14.55
CA PHE A 702 3.30 23.17 -13.70
C PHE A 702 4.07 23.73 -12.51
N LEU A 703 3.83 23.16 -11.34
CA LEU A 703 4.50 23.45 -10.07
C LEU A 703 5.25 22.20 -9.57
N ASP A 704 6.12 22.40 -8.58
CA ASP A 704 6.79 21.33 -7.83
C ASP A 704 7.43 20.26 -8.72
N GLU A 705 8.23 20.70 -9.69
CA GLU A 705 8.92 19.84 -10.68
C GLU A 705 7.96 19.02 -11.57
N GLY A 706 6.72 19.50 -11.75
CA GLY A 706 5.72 18.86 -12.60
C GLY A 706 4.79 17.88 -11.88
N ARG A 707 4.87 17.78 -10.54
CA ARG A 707 3.96 16.93 -9.74
C ARG A 707 2.57 17.53 -9.56
N PHE A 708 2.47 18.85 -9.64
CA PHE A 708 1.20 19.55 -9.57
C PHE A 708 1.05 20.49 -10.75
N LEU A 709 -0.20 20.76 -11.10
CA LEU A 709 -0.58 21.86 -11.96
C LEU A 709 -1.38 22.86 -11.14
N GLN A 710 -1.20 24.16 -11.38
CA GLN A 710 -2.10 25.17 -10.87
C GLN A 710 -2.58 26.07 -12.00
N GLY A 711 -3.86 26.38 -12.02
CA GLY A 711 -4.47 27.26 -13.00
C GLY A 711 -5.55 28.18 -12.46
N ASP A 712 -5.79 29.26 -13.20
CA ASP A 712 -6.89 30.19 -13.02
C ASP A 712 -7.80 30.11 -14.26
N TYR A 713 -9.11 30.25 -14.06
CA TYR A 713 -10.11 30.06 -15.11
C TYR A 713 -11.18 31.15 -15.09
N ASP A 714 -11.62 31.58 -16.28
CA ASP A 714 -12.77 32.48 -16.48
C ASP A 714 -13.70 31.82 -17.50
N CYS A 715 -14.98 31.70 -17.17
CA CYS A 715 -16.04 31.35 -18.13
C CYS A 715 -16.78 32.62 -18.53
N ILE A 716 -16.87 32.91 -19.83
CA ILE A 716 -17.33 34.20 -20.35
C ILE A 716 -18.49 34.00 -21.32
N ASP A 717 -19.58 34.73 -21.12
CA ASP A 717 -20.74 34.69 -22.02
C ASP A 717 -20.48 35.40 -23.37
N GLN A 718 -21.40 35.23 -24.32
CA GLN A 718 -21.36 35.88 -25.64
C GLN A 718 -21.35 37.42 -25.62
N ASN A 719 -21.68 38.04 -24.47
CA ASN A 719 -21.66 39.49 -24.28
C ASN A 719 -20.38 39.97 -23.58
N GLY A 720 -19.43 39.08 -23.30
CA GLY A 720 -18.18 39.40 -22.60
C GLY A 720 -18.30 39.49 -21.08
N ARG A 721 -19.36 38.93 -20.47
CA ARG A 721 -19.57 38.93 -19.02
C ARG A 721 -19.08 37.63 -18.40
N ALA A 722 -18.46 37.71 -17.23
CA ALA A 722 -18.04 36.52 -16.50
C ALA A 722 -19.27 35.76 -15.95
N ILE A 723 -19.28 34.44 -16.13
CA ILE A 723 -20.23 33.48 -15.56
C ILE A 723 -19.70 33.00 -14.20
N PHE A 724 -18.43 32.64 -14.16
CA PHE A 724 -17.67 32.38 -12.94
C PHE A 724 -16.18 32.62 -13.17
N ARG A 725 -15.45 32.77 -12.07
CA ARG A 725 -13.98 32.80 -12.03
C ARG A 725 -13.45 31.79 -11.03
N ILE A 726 -12.32 31.18 -11.34
CA ILE A 726 -11.58 30.33 -10.43
C ILE A 726 -10.15 30.84 -10.33
N THR A 727 -9.63 30.88 -9.11
CA THR A 727 -8.23 31.20 -8.83
C THR A 727 -7.61 30.07 -8.01
N GLY A 728 -6.41 29.65 -8.40
CA GLY A 728 -5.63 28.65 -7.70
C GLY A 728 -6.29 27.27 -7.70
N TRP A 729 -6.87 26.85 -8.83
CA TRP A 729 -7.29 25.47 -9.06
C TRP A 729 -6.05 24.60 -9.19
N LYS A 730 -5.91 23.58 -8.33
CA LYS A 730 -4.70 22.77 -8.24
C LYS A 730 -4.99 21.30 -8.48
N ASP A 731 -4.31 20.74 -9.49
CA ASP A 731 -4.38 19.33 -9.86
C ASP A 731 -3.13 18.58 -9.43
N ARG A 732 -3.32 17.32 -9.03
CA ARG A 732 -2.25 16.33 -8.95
C ARG A 732 -2.01 15.72 -10.31
N PHE A 733 -0.76 15.72 -10.76
CA PHE A 733 -0.35 15.15 -12.05
C PHE A 733 0.36 13.82 -11.84
N PHE A 734 -0.03 12.82 -12.63
CA PHE A 734 0.55 11.48 -12.63
C PHE A 734 0.96 11.10 -14.04
N SER A 735 2.23 10.71 -14.23
CA SER A 735 2.64 10.04 -15.47
C SER A 735 2.25 8.58 -15.40
N VAL A 736 1.68 8.05 -16.48
CA VAL A 736 1.29 6.64 -16.56
C VAL A 736 2.01 5.96 -17.73
N PRO A 737 2.29 4.64 -17.66
CA PRO A 737 2.84 3.91 -18.80
C PRO A 737 1.93 3.98 -20.03
N HIS A 738 2.52 4.08 -21.22
CA HIS A 738 1.74 4.16 -22.46
C HIS A 738 0.81 2.96 -22.67
N SER A 739 1.28 1.73 -22.41
CA SER A 739 0.44 0.53 -22.49
C SER A 739 -0.74 0.57 -21.52
N PHE A 740 -0.53 1.11 -20.32
CA PHE A 740 -1.61 1.35 -19.36
C PHE A 740 -2.61 2.39 -19.88
N TYR A 741 -2.14 3.49 -20.48
CA TYR A 741 -3.00 4.50 -21.09
C TYR A 741 -3.87 3.93 -22.22
N VAL A 742 -3.28 3.15 -23.13
CA VAL A 742 -4.01 2.58 -24.27
C VAL A 742 -5.03 1.55 -23.78
N ALA A 743 -4.60 0.59 -22.95
CA ALA A 743 -5.46 -0.50 -22.49
C ALA A 743 -6.58 -0.06 -21.53
N ARG A 744 -6.43 1.06 -20.82
CA ARG A 744 -7.52 1.60 -19.99
C ARG A 744 -8.56 2.36 -20.85
N THR A 745 -8.14 3.05 -21.91
CA THR A 745 -9.02 3.90 -22.75
C THR A 745 -9.73 3.11 -23.83
N ASP A 746 -9.11 2.04 -24.31
CA ASP A 746 -9.71 1.09 -25.24
C ASP A 746 -9.40 -0.34 -24.75
N PRO A 747 -10.14 -0.84 -23.75
CA PRO A 747 -9.87 -2.16 -23.17
C PRO A 747 -10.09 -3.32 -24.14
N LEU A 748 -10.91 -3.13 -25.18
CA LEU A 748 -11.12 -4.13 -26.21
C LEU A 748 -9.90 -4.28 -27.12
N ASN A 749 -9.28 -3.19 -27.56
CA ASN A 749 -8.15 -3.24 -28.50
C ASN A 749 -6.78 -3.08 -27.85
N GLY A 750 -6.72 -2.63 -26.61
CA GLY A 750 -5.48 -2.37 -25.88
C GLY A 750 -4.89 -3.59 -25.19
N TRP A 751 -3.57 -3.53 -24.99
CA TRP A 751 -2.74 -4.59 -24.44
C TRP A 751 -1.71 -4.02 -23.46
N TYR A 752 -1.50 -4.70 -22.35
CA TYR A 752 -0.48 -4.43 -21.34
C TYR A 752 0.83 -5.16 -21.65
N GLY A 753 0.74 -6.39 -22.17
CA GLY A 753 1.86 -7.18 -22.66
C GLY A 753 1.95 -7.26 -24.18
N GLU A 754 2.73 -8.22 -24.67
CA GLU A 754 3.03 -8.41 -26.09
C GLU A 754 3.24 -9.89 -26.45
N ASP A 755 3.00 -10.23 -27.73
CA ASP A 755 3.24 -11.55 -28.29
C ASP A 755 4.74 -11.84 -28.42
N TRP A 756 5.19 -12.91 -27.78
CA TRP A 756 6.57 -13.38 -27.74
C TRP A 756 6.74 -14.76 -28.40
N SER A 757 5.75 -15.23 -29.15
CA SER A 757 5.78 -16.56 -29.78
C SER A 757 6.99 -16.73 -30.72
N ALA A 758 7.41 -15.67 -31.41
CA ALA A 758 8.58 -15.70 -32.30
C ALA A 758 9.93 -15.85 -31.58
N VAL A 759 9.98 -15.58 -30.26
CA VAL A 759 11.22 -15.65 -29.47
C VAL A 759 11.60 -17.10 -29.17
N ASN A 760 10.62 -18.02 -29.18
CA ASN A 760 10.84 -19.43 -28.91
C ASN A 760 10.45 -20.29 -30.13
N ALA A 761 11.46 -20.70 -30.89
CA ALA A 761 11.29 -21.50 -32.11
C ALA A 761 10.78 -22.94 -31.87
N ASP A 762 10.80 -23.41 -30.61
CA ASP A 762 10.40 -24.77 -30.24
C ASP A 762 8.94 -24.85 -29.74
N LEU A 763 8.19 -23.73 -29.80
CA LEU A 763 6.76 -23.74 -29.45
C LEU A 763 5.95 -24.61 -30.42
N PRO A 764 4.94 -25.36 -29.93
CA PRO A 764 3.95 -26.01 -30.80
C PRO A 764 3.31 -25.01 -31.77
N GLU A 765 2.93 -25.47 -32.98
CA GLU A 765 2.34 -24.59 -34.01
C GLU A 765 1.05 -23.90 -33.55
N ASP A 766 0.31 -24.49 -32.61
CA ASP A 766 -0.93 -23.94 -32.04
C ASP A 766 -0.70 -23.13 -30.74
N ALA A 767 0.54 -23.00 -30.27
CA ALA A 767 0.85 -22.36 -29.01
C ALA A 767 1.21 -20.87 -29.19
N VAL A 768 0.70 -20.05 -28.28
CA VAL A 768 1.01 -18.61 -28.18
C VAL A 768 1.73 -18.36 -26.87
N LEU A 769 2.83 -17.61 -26.93
CA LEU A 769 3.56 -17.11 -25.77
C LEU A 769 3.35 -15.61 -25.61
N TRP A 770 2.98 -15.18 -24.40
CA TRP A 770 2.73 -13.77 -24.08
C TRP A 770 3.66 -13.30 -22.98
N HIS A 771 4.19 -12.09 -23.12
CA HIS A 771 5.04 -11.45 -22.12
C HIS A 771 4.39 -10.17 -21.60
N LEU A 772 4.14 -10.15 -20.29
CA LEU A 772 3.75 -8.95 -19.56
C LEU A 772 5.00 -8.35 -18.89
N PRO A 773 5.52 -7.20 -19.38
CA PRO A 773 6.64 -6.51 -18.76
C PRO A 773 6.24 -5.95 -17.38
N PRO A 774 7.22 -5.66 -16.50
CA PRO A 774 6.90 -5.11 -15.20
C PRO A 774 6.49 -3.64 -15.33
N PHE A 775 5.44 -3.25 -14.61
CA PHE A 775 5.11 -1.83 -14.43
C PHE A 775 6.25 -1.09 -13.71
N PRO A 776 6.36 0.25 -13.86
CA PRO A 776 7.33 1.04 -13.11
C PRO A 776 7.24 0.78 -11.61
N ALA A 777 8.39 0.78 -10.92
CA ALA A 777 8.44 0.46 -9.50
C ALA A 777 7.55 1.41 -8.68
N GLY A 778 6.68 0.84 -7.83
CA GLY A 778 5.73 1.59 -7.00
C GLY A 778 4.49 2.10 -7.74
N PHE A 779 4.38 1.91 -9.06
CA PHE A 779 3.22 2.35 -9.84
C PHE A 779 1.91 1.78 -9.30
N LEU A 780 1.85 0.50 -8.94
CA LEU A 780 0.62 -0.14 -8.43
C LEU A 780 0.21 0.34 -7.02
N GLU A 781 1.10 1.02 -6.31
CA GLU A 781 0.90 1.55 -4.96
C GLU A 781 0.69 3.07 -4.96
N ASP A 782 1.06 3.74 -6.06
CA ASP A 782 0.93 5.19 -6.21
C ASP A 782 -0.55 5.64 -6.18
N ALA A 783 -0.77 6.91 -5.84
CA ALA A 783 -2.09 7.52 -5.77
C ALA A 783 -3.12 6.71 -4.94
N GLY A 784 -2.71 6.13 -3.82
CA GLY A 784 -3.59 5.29 -2.98
C GLY A 784 -3.99 3.99 -3.69
N ALA A 785 -3.05 3.38 -4.41
CA ALA A 785 -3.23 2.15 -5.17
C ALA A 785 -4.36 2.19 -6.21
N VAL A 786 -4.72 3.37 -6.71
CA VAL A 786 -5.83 3.52 -7.65
C VAL A 786 -5.53 2.86 -9.00
N TRP A 787 -4.28 2.94 -9.48
CA TRP A 787 -3.86 2.28 -10.73
C TRP A 787 -4.08 0.77 -10.69
N LYS A 788 -3.80 0.16 -9.55
CA LYS A 788 -4.05 -1.26 -9.30
C LYS A 788 -5.54 -1.59 -9.26
N ARG A 789 -6.37 -0.76 -8.61
CA ARG A 789 -7.82 -0.92 -8.62
C ARG A 789 -8.38 -0.83 -10.04
N LEU A 790 -7.93 0.15 -10.81
CA LEU A 790 -8.35 0.35 -12.19
C LEU A 790 -7.95 -0.82 -13.10
N LEU A 791 -6.73 -1.36 -12.95
CA LEU A 791 -6.33 -2.59 -13.64
C LEU A 791 -7.32 -3.72 -13.32
N ALA A 792 -7.60 -3.96 -12.04
CA ALA A 792 -8.49 -5.02 -11.63
C ALA A 792 -9.91 -4.83 -12.18
N LEU A 793 -10.47 -3.62 -12.06
CA LEU A 793 -11.83 -3.31 -12.49
C LEU A 793 -11.96 -3.23 -14.02
N THR A 794 -10.88 -3.07 -14.77
CA THR A 794 -10.94 -3.12 -16.24
C THR A 794 -10.82 -4.56 -16.76
N LEU A 795 -10.17 -5.44 -16.01
CA LEU A 795 -9.72 -6.75 -16.50
C LEU A 795 -10.48 -7.95 -15.94
N LEU A 796 -10.97 -7.85 -14.70
CA LEU A 796 -11.52 -8.97 -13.97
C LEU A 796 -13.03 -9.07 -14.17
N SER A 797 -13.50 -10.30 -14.36
CA SER A 797 -14.93 -10.62 -14.31
C SER A 797 -15.48 -10.39 -12.90
N ARG A 798 -16.80 -10.37 -12.74
CA ARG A 798 -17.47 -10.22 -11.44
C ARG A 798 -16.99 -11.26 -10.41
N GLU A 799 -16.89 -12.53 -10.82
CA GLU A 799 -16.37 -13.62 -9.98
C GLU A 799 -14.91 -13.37 -9.55
N GLU A 800 -14.07 -12.94 -10.49
CA GLU A 800 -12.67 -12.67 -10.22
C GLU A 800 -12.44 -11.43 -9.35
N ARG A 801 -13.29 -10.40 -9.46
CA ARG A 801 -13.26 -9.25 -8.55
C ARG A 801 -13.52 -9.68 -7.12
N THR A 802 -14.53 -10.51 -6.89
CA THR A 802 -14.81 -11.09 -5.55
C THR A 802 -13.61 -11.87 -5.03
N ILE A 803 -12.97 -12.72 -5.86
CA ILE A 803 -11.76 -13.44 -5.46
C ILE A 803 -10.66 -12.43 -5.09
N TRP A 804 -10.39 -11.46 -5.95
CA TRP A 804 -9.34 -10.47 -5.78
C TRP A 804 -9.52 -9.59 -4.53
N GLU A 805 -10.76 -9.27 -4.17
CA GLU A 805 -11.12 -8.52 -2.96
C GLU A 805 -10.90 -9.32 -1.67
N THR A 806 -11.09 -10.64 -1.72
CA THR A 806 -10.83 -11.52 -0.56
C THR A 806 -9.34 -11.79 -0.33
N LEU A 807 -8.47 -11.47 -1.31
CA LEU A 807 -7.02 -11.64 -1.15
C LEU A 807 -6.46 -10.64 -0.11
N PRO A 808 -5.48 -11.06 0.72
CA PRO A 808 -4.86 -10.17 1.69
C PRO A 808 -4.32 -8.89 1.04
N THR A 809 -4.64 -7.73 1.61
CA THR A 809 -4.08 -6.43 1.20
C THR A 809 -2.65 -6.22 1.67
N TYR A 810 -2.19 -7.02 2.64
CA TYR A 810 -0.84 -7.02 3.16
C TYR A 810 -0.34 -8.46 3.37
N PRO A 811 0.88 -8.82 2.91
CA PRO A 811 1.79 -7.99 2.13
C PRO A 811 1.24 -7.76 0.69
N PRO A 812 1.34 -6.54 0.12
CA PRO A 812 0.68 -6.18 -1.14
C PRO A 812 1.11 -7.04 -2.35
N GLN A 813 2.27 -7.69 -2.25
CA GLN A 813 2.85 -8.55 -3.28
C GLN A 813 1.91 -9.69 -3.70
N GLN A 814 1.14 -10.28 -2.77
CA GLN A 814 0.28 -11.41 -3.09
C GLN A 814 -0.86 -11.00 -4.02
N ARG A 815 -1.51 -9.86 -3.72
CA ARG A 815 -2.59 -9.31 -4.53
C ARG A 815 -2.08 -8.78 -5.87
N ASN A 816 -0.87 -8.20 -5.90
CA ASN A 816 -0.21 -7.76 -7.13
C ASN A 816 0.16 -8.94 -8.03
N GLU A 817 0.81 -9.98 -7.47
CA GLU A 817 1.18 -11.18 -8.22
C GLU A 817 -0.05 -11.84 -8.85
N TRP A 818 -1.10 -12.06 -8.05
CA TRP A 818 -2.32 -12.69 -8.54
C TRP A 818 -2.91 -11.90 -9.70
N LEU A 819 -2.99 -10.57 -9.54
CA LEU A 819 -3.52 -9.69 -10.58
C LEU A 819 -2.67 -9.79 -11.84
N LEU A 820 -1.35 -9.58 -11.76
CA LEU A 820 -0.45 -9.59 -12.93
C LEU A 820 -0.45 -10.94 -13.66
N ARG A 821 -0.52 -12.05 -12.94
CA ARG A 821 -0.68 -13.40 -13.53
C ARG A 821 -2.01 -13.50 -14.28
N ARG A 822 -3.10 -13.00 -13.70
CA ARG A 822 -4.41 -12.97 -14.36
C ARG A 822 -4.42 -12.10 -15.62
N ILE A 823 -3.73 -10.96 -15.62
CA ILE A 823 -3.57 -10.12 -16.82
C ILE A 823 -2.92 -10.95 -17.94
N ALA A 824 -1.75 -11.54 -17.68
CA ALA A 824 -1.03 -12.31 -18.70
C ALA A 824 -1.83 -13.51 -19.23
N LEU A 825 -2.53 -14.23 -18.34
CA LEU A 825 -3.41 -15.36 -18.71
C LEU A 825 -4.57 -14.92 -19.63
N LYS A 826 -5.23 -13.81 -19.30
CA LYS A 826 -6.33 -13.28 -20.12
C LYS A 826 -5.83 -12.76 -21.45
N GLU A 827 -4.71 -12.04 -21.48
CA GLU A 827 -4.17 -11.50 -22.73
C GLU A 827 -3.71 -12.59 -23.69
N VAL A 828 -3.01 -13.62 -23.20
CA VAL A 828 -2.62 -14.75 -24.06
C VAL A 828 -3.85 -15.50 -24.59
N ALA A 829 -4.90 -15.66 -23.78
CA ALA A 829 -6.15 -16.27 -24.20
C ALA A 829 -6.89 -15.44 -25.27
N ARG A 830 -7.01 -14.11 -25.06
CA ARG A 830 -7.59 -13.18 -26.04
C ARG A 830 -6.89 -13.26 -27.37
N TYR A 831 -5.56 -13.20 -27.35
CA TYR A 831 -4.76 -13.22 -28.56
C TYR A 831 -4.83 -14.58 -29.27
N TRP A 832 -4.81 -15.68 -28.52
CA TRP A 832 -5.00 -17.02 -29.07
C TRP A 832 -6.36 -17.18 -29.75
N LEU A 833 -7.45 -16.74 -29.09
CA LEU A 833 -8.81 -16.76 -29.65
C LEU A 833 -8.93 -15.86 -30.88
N TYR A 834 -8.27 -14.70 -30.89
CA TYR A 834 -8.20 -13.84 -32.06
C TYR A 834 -7.53 -14.55 -33.25
N GLN A 835 -6.43 -15.27 -33.04
CA GLN A 835 -5.76 -16.02 -34.10
C GLN A 835 -6.57 -17.22 -34.62
N HIS A 836 -7.31 -17.92 -33.74
CA HIS A 836 -7.97 -19.18 -34.08
C HIS A 836 -9.46 -19.03 -34.45
N ALA A 837 -10.17 -18.10 -33.83
CA ALA A 837 -11.59 -17.84 -34.05
C ALA A 837 -11.87 -16.51 -34.74
N GLY A 838 -10.88 -15.61 -34.87
CA GLY A 838 -11.05 -14.30 -35.49
C GLY A 838 -11.87 -13.32 -34.63
N VAL A 839 -12.00 -13.60 -33.33
CA VAL A 839 -12.79 -12.80 -32.39
C VAL A 839 -11.88 -12.23 -31.33
N LEU A 840 -11.98 -10.92 -31.10
CA LEU A 840 -11.33 -10.24 -29.99
C LEU A 840 -12.38 -10.02 -28.90
N LEU A 841 -12.03 -10.38 -27.67
CA LEU A 841 -12.93 -10.30 -26.51
C LEU A 841 -12.41 -9.27 -25.52
N TYR A 842 -13.31 -8.70 -24.72
CA TYR A 842 -12.89 -7.95 -23.55
C TYR A 842 -12.18 -8.89 -22.56
N PRO A 843 -11.16 -8.42 -21.83
CA PRO A 843 -10.50 -9.24 -20.81
C PRO A 843 -11.44 -9.75 -19.72
N ALA A 844 -12.45 -8.96 -19.33
CA ALA A 844 -13.41 -9.37 -18.30
C ALA A 844 -14.33 -10.52 -18.75
N ASP A 845 -14.51 -10.71 -20.06
CA ASP A 845 -15.34 -11.77 -20.65
C ASP A 845 -14.63 -13.15 -20.65
N ILE A 846 -13.33 -13.19 -20.32
CA ILE A 846 -12.56 -14.44 -20.27
C ILE A 846 -12.44 -14.93 -18.84
N GLY A 847 -13.24 -15.92 -18.46
CA GLY A 847 -13.04 -16.63 -17.19
C GLY A 847 -11.82 -17.55 -17.25
N VAL A 848 -10.97 -17.54 -16.21
CA VAL A 848 -9.85 -18.47 -16.08
C VAL A 848 -10.06 -19.38 -14.88
N ARG A 849 -10.09 -20.70 -15.11
CA ARG A 849 -10.33 -21.72 -14.10
C ARG A 849 -9.25 -22.78 -14.07
N GLU A 850 -9.26 -23.57 -13.02
CA GLU A 850 -8.35 -24.69 -12.78
C GLU A 850 -9.16 -25.99 -12.79
N ASP A 851 -8.68 -27.02 -13.48
CA ASP A 851 -9.30 -28.36 -13.47
C ASP A 851 -8.82 -29.21 -12.27
N ASP A 852 -9.37 -30.42 -12.11
CA ASP A 852 -9.01 -31.36 -11.03
C ASP A 852 -7.53 -31.79 -11.06
N LEU A 853 -6.81 -31.53 -12.15
CA LEU A 853 -5.40 -31.86 -12.36
C LEU A 853 -4.49 -30.63 -12.17
N GLY A 854 -5.04 -29.45 -11.92
CA GLY A 854 -4.31 -28.21 -11.73
C GLY A 854 -3.99 -27.46 -13.03
N HIS A 855 -4.56 -27.87 -14.17
CA HIS A 855 -4.37 -27.15 -15.42
C HIS A 855 -5.29 -25.93 -15.48
N LEU A 856 -4.72 -24.79 -15.89
CA LEU A 856 -5.52 -23.60 -16.14
C LEU A 856 -6.16 -23.69 -17.53
N TYR A 857 -7.40 -23.23 -17.66
CA TYR A 857 -8.12 -23.20 -18.94
C TYR A 857 -9.08 -22.02 -19.00
N VAL A 858 -9.47 -21.64 -20.22
CA VAL A 858 -10.53 -20.64 -20.45
C VAL A 858 -11.89 -21.27 -20.22
N ALA A 859 -12.65 -20.69 -19.29
CA ALA A 859 -13.99 -21.14 -18.92
C ALA A 859 -14.95 -20.97 -20.12
N PRO A 860 -15.83 -21.96 -20.40
CA PRO A 860 -16.64 -21.97 -21.62
C PRO A 860 -17.84 -21.02 -21.59
N GLU A 861 -18.24 -20.50 -20.43
CA GLU A 861 -19.46 -19.71 -20.25
C GLU A 861 -19.49 -18.48 -21.17
N GLY A 862 -20.50 -18.41 -22.04
CA GLY A 862 -20.67 -17.32 -23.00
C GLY A 862 -19.75 -17.42 -24.23
N LEU A 863 -18.80 -18.35 -24.24
CA LEU A 863 -17.80 -18.55 -25.28
C LEU A 863 -17.98 -19.89 -26.04
N GLU A 864 -19.05 -20.64 -25.75
CA GLU A 864 -19.27 -21.99 -26.31
C GLU A 864 -19.37 -21.98 -27.84
N HIS A 865 -19.82 -20.85 -28.41
CA HIS A 865 -19.96 -20.63 -29.85
C HIS A 865 -18.62 -20.49 -30.58
N LEU A 866 -17.51 -20.27 -29.86
CA LEU A 866 -16.17 -20.13 -30.43
C LEU A 866 -15.47 -21.48 -30.66
N GLY A 867 -16.05 -22.58 -30.18
CA GLY A 867 -15.53 -23.92 -30.38
C GLY A 867 -14.48 -24.32 -29.34
N ALA A 868 -13.27 -24.65 -29.78
CA ALA A 868 -12.20 -25.09 -28.88
C ALA A 868 -11.60 -23.91 -28.11
N LEU A 869 -11.46 -24.06 -26.80
CA LEU A 869 -10.89 -23.06 -25.91
C LEU A 869 -9.51 -23.51 -25.40
N PRO A 870 -8.56 -22.60 -25.18
CA PRO A 870 -7.19 -22.97 -24.87
C PRO A 870 -7.01 -23.38 -23.40
N PHE A 871 -6.06 -24.29 -23.20
CA PHE A 871 -5.39 -24.47 -21.92
C PHE A 871 -4.31 -23.41 -21.75
N LEU A 872 -4.05 -23.05 -20.50
CA LEU A 872 -3.20 -21.93 -20.13
C LEU A 872 -2.10 -22.36 -19.16
N SER A 873 -0.96 -21.67 -19.23
CA SER A 873 0.11 -21.75 -18.23
C SER A 873 0.63 -20.35 -17.93
N VAL A 874 1.17 -20.13 -16.73
CA VAL A 874 1.77 -18.83 -16.38
C VAL A 874 2.95 -19.00 -15.42
N ALA A 875 4.02 -18.27 -15.69
CA ALA A 875 5.13 -18.02 -14.77
C ALA A 875 5.14 -16.54 -14.37
N TYR A 876 5.61 -16.26 -13.16
CA TYR A 876 5.73 -14.91 -12.63
C TYR A 876 7.02 -14.75 -11.84
N GLU A 877 7.71 -13.63 -12.05
CA GLU A 877 8.91 -13.25 -11.30
C GLU A 877 9.11 -11.74 -11.33
N ASP A 878 9.35 -11.12 -10.18
CA ASP A 878 9.71 -9.69 -10.04
C ASP A 878 8.82 -8.71 -10.84
N GLY A 879 7.49 -8.91 -10.78
CA GLY A 879 6.51 -8.06 -11.46
C GLY A 879 6.33 -8.35 -12.95
N ARG A 880 7.06 -9.31 -13.49
CA ARG A 880 6.90 -9.81 -14.86
C ARG A 880 6.03 -11.07 -14.85
N ALA A 881 5.26 -11.27 -15.91
CA ALA A 881 4.57 -12.54 -16.14
C ALA A 881 4.77 -13.03 -17.57
N MET A 882 4.92 -14.34 -17.74
CA MET A 882 4.86 -14.99 -19.05
C MET A 882 3.75 -16.02 -19.04
N ALA A 883 2.87 -15.98 -20.04
CA ALA A 883 1.75 -16.90 -20.16
C ALA A 883 1.77 -17.65 -21.49
N LEU A 884 1.32 -18.90 -21.47
CA LEU A 884 1.14 -19.75 -22.65
C LEU A 884 -0.35 -20.03 -22.87
N ALA A 885 -0.78 -20.09 -24.13
CA ALA A 885 -2.05 -20.69 -24.52
C ALA A 885 -1.84 -21.74 -25.61
N SER A 886 -2.52 -22.90 -25.53
CA SER A 886 -2.51 -23.95 -26.56
C SER A 886 -3.82 -24.74 -26.54
N ALA A 887 -4.18 -25.40 -27.65
CA ALA A 887 -5.35 -26.27 -27.73
C ALA A 887 -5.21 -27.57 -26.91
N SER A 888 -3.98 -27.97 -26.56
CA SER A 888 -3.72 -29.20 -25.81
C SER A 888 -3.26 -28.91 -24.39
N GLY A 889 -3.91 -29.52 -23.39
CA GLY A 889 -3.48 -29.47 -21.99
C GLY A 889 -2.15 -30.20 -21.72
N ASP A 890 -1.67 -31.01 -22.68
CA ASP A 890 -0.37 -31.69 -22.59
C ASP A 890 0.81 -30.79 -23.01
N ALA A 891 0.54 -29.58 -23.51
CA ALA A 891 1.55 -28.69 -24.07
C ALA A 891 2.15 -27.73 -23.02
N ALA A 892 3.41 -28.01 -22.67
CA ALA A 892 4.43 -27.11 -22.09
C ALA A 892 4.01 -26.17 -20.94
N GLY A 893 4.37 -26.52 -19.70
CA GLY A 893 4.45 -25.54 -18.63
C GLY A 893 5.58 -24.54 -18.90
N ILE A 894 5.34 -23.25 -18.64
CA ILE A 894 6.41 -22.25 -18.61
C ILE A 894 6.97 -22.22 -17.19
N ASP A 895 8.26 -22.54 -17.04
CA ASP A 895 8.95 -22.34 -15.76
C ASP A 895 9.65 -20.97 -15.67
N PRO A 896 9.87 -20.42 -14.46
CA PRO A 896 10.53 -19.12 -14.28
C PRO A 896 11.95 -19.04 -14.86
N VAL A 897 12.68 -20.17 -14.92
CA VAL A 897 14.05 -20.21 -15.45
C VAL A 897 14.04 -19.98 -16.97
N THR A 898 13.09 -20.62 -17.66
CA THR A 898 12.84 -20.45 -19.10
C THR A 898 12.40 -19.03 -19.41
N MET A 899 11.54 -18.45 -18.55
CA MET A 899 11.14 -17.04 -18.63
C MET A 899 12.33 -16.08 -18.55
N LEU A 900 13.27 -16.28 -17.61
CA LEU A 900 14.47 -15.46 -17.48
C LEU A 900 15.44 -15.62 -18.67
N GLN A 901 15.58 -16.83 -19.21
CA GLN A 901 16.43 -17.10 -20.36
C GLN A 901 15.91 -16.40 -21.63
N LEU A 902 14.60 -16.47 -21.89
CA LEU A 902 13.98 -15.80 -23.04
C LEU A 902 14.08 -14.29 -22.92
N ALA A 903 13.91 -13.73 -21.71
CA ALA A 903 14.02 -12.29 -21.46
C ALA A 903 15.46 -11.74 -21.50
N GLN A 904 16.49 -12.59 -21.47
CA GLN A 904 17.90 -12.20 -21.62
C GLN A 904 18.41 -12.35 -23.06
N ALA A 905 17.69 -13.09 -23.91
CA ALA A 905 18.05 -13.34 -25.31
C ALA A 905 17.51 -12.26 -26.27
N SER A 906 16.53 -11.46 -25.83
CA SER A 906 15.98 -10.28 -26.50
C SER A 906 16.58 -8.97 -25.98
#